data_AF-A0A022VZH3-F1
#
_entry.id   AF-A0A022VZH3-F1
#
_cell.length_a   1.000
_cell.length_b   1.000
_cell.length_c   1.000
_cell.angle_alpha   90.00
_cell.angle_beta   90.00
_cell.angle_gamma   90.00
#
_symmetry.space_group_name_H-M   'P 1'
#
loop_
_entity.id
_entity.type
_entity.pdbx_description
1 polymer ?
#
loop_
_entity_poly.entity_id
_entity_poly.type
_entity_poly.pdbx_seq_one_letter_code
_entity_poly.pdbx_strand_id
1 'polypeptide(L)'
;MGTRFNSFYHEDMHPFVHAMVGFLAESGARASRPAVVQYFMHSAQQQYDADIELMKKVAGDLVADRKANPNDKKDLLNAMLKGKDARTGEQMTEESIMNNMITFLIAGHETTSGLLSFLFYYLLKHPSAYQAAQRQVDEVVGRGPITVEHMSKLPYIEACMRETLRLSPSAIAIQMQPRSDSQEDPIYLGKGKYEIKKGQAIVCVIPQIHRDPTVYGDDANLFRPERMLDEPFAKLPKNSWKPFGNGIRGCIGRPFAWQETILTAAMLLQNFNLRFDDPSYQLQIKQTLTIKPKDFFMRATLRHNVDPVQLEKMLHVNIDAEAKAAEKDRATGISSVGPAKRPMTILYGSNAGTCEALAQNLARDASSRGYSAQVGPLDSGVDKVPKDQPVIVISSSYEGQPPDNAAHFVEWIQGLASGTMTGVKYAVYGCGNHDWTSTFHRIPKLLDAEFNRCGATRVTDVGLGDVADGDIFNHFDKWQDEQLWSSIGGDVDPAEEGTVEVDIDTDARKSTLRQDVREATVISNKVLTAPGEPEKRHLVLTLPTGMSYKAGDYLAVLPINDQRNIRRALNRYNLPWDAMLTIKVGANTTLPTGHPVSAMDVLSAYVELGQPATRKNVARIASSISDEKVREEVLALSKEGFENEILKKRRSPLDLLEEYPTAELPLGDFLAMLPPMRIRQYSISSSPLADPTVASITWSVLDAPSRVADSKRFLGVASNFLSKVQEGDRIHVAVKPSHGNFHPPKDTENTPVMMFCAGTGLAPFHGFVQERAIQIQAGRKVAPAYLFIGCRHPERDALFKDELQKWETDGVVTVFYAFSAASEQSKRCRYVQDRLWEERGEMRKVFDRGAKLYVCGTSRVGEGIASTVKKIFQDYCASIGKPKTDEEVERWFQDIKSDRFSSDVFA
;
A
#
# COMPACT_ATOMS: atom_id res chain seq x y z
N MET A 1 -2.34 -30.34 -1.69
CA MET A 1 -3.26 -31.16 -2.49
C MET A 1 -3.38 -30.60 -3.91
N GLY A 2 -3.32 -29.29 -4.12
CA GLY A 2 -3.22 -28.69 -5.47
C GLY A 2 -4.54 -28.60 -6.24
N THR A 3 -5.57 -29.33 -5.81
CA THR A 3 -6.90 -29.30 -6.42
C THR A 3 -7.83 -28.30 -5.72
N ARG A 4 -8.57 -27.54 -6.53
CA ARG A 4 -9.63 -26.63 -6.06
C ARG A 4 -10.99 -27.33 -6.16
N PHE A 5 -11.72 -27.38 -5.06
CA PHE A 5 -13.11 -27.86 -5.03
C PHE A 5 -14.13 -26.82 -5.54
N ASN A 6 -13.65 -25.63 -5.95
CA ASN A 6 -14.43 -24.56 -6.54
C ASN A 6 -15.68 -24.15 -5.73
N SER A 7 -15.64 -24.28 -4.40
CA SER A 7 -16.75 -24.00 -3.49
C SER A 7 -17.25 -22.55 -3.48
N PHE A 8 -16.55 -21.62 -4.14
CA PHE A 8 -16.97 -20.23 -4.31
C PHE A 8 -17.67 -19.95 -5.65
N TYR A 9 -17.75 -20.94 -6.54
CA TYR A 9 -18.34 -20.80 -7.89
C TYR A 9 -19.72 -21.47 -8.00
N HIS A 10 -20.19 -22.10 -6.91
CA HIS A 10 -21.48 -22.79 -6.85
C HIS A 10 -22.15 -22.48 -5.51
N GLU A 11 -23.48 -22.35 -5.51
CA GLU A 11 -24.27 -22.13 -4.29
C GLU A 11 -24.40 -23.41 -3.44
N ASP A 12 -24.31 -24.57 -4.09
CA ASP A 12 -24.38 -25.87 -3.44
C ASP A 12 -23.00 -26.33 -2.91
N MET A 13 -23.03 -27.09 -1.81
CA MET A 13 -21.83 -27.74 -1.28
C MET A 13 -21.28 -28.76 -2.29
N HIS A 14 -19.96 -28.77 -2.48
CA HIS A 14 -19.30 -29.77 -3.31
C HIS A 14 -19.66 -31.20 -2.84
N PRO A 15 -19.92 -32.17 -3.73
CA PRO A 15 -20.37 -33.52 -3.37
C PRO A 15 -19.48 -34.21 -2.32
N PHE A 16 -18.16 -34.03 -2.41
CA PHE A 16 -17.21 -34.51 -1.38
C PHE A 16 -17.51 -33.95 0.01
N VAL A 17 -17.79 -32.65 0.13
CA VAL A 17 -18.08 -31.99 1.42
C VAL A 17 -19.42 -32.49 1.97
N HIS A 18 -20.42 -32.66 1.11
CA HIS A 18 -21.71 -33.24 1.49
C HIS A 18 -21.54 -34.66 2.04
N ALA A 19 -20.83 -35.54 1.32
CA ALA A 19 -20.54 -36.89 1.76
C ALA A 19 -19.70 -36.93 3.06
N MET A 20 -18.72 -36.04 3.20
CA MET A 20 -17.95 -35.90 4.44
C MET A 20 -18.83 -35.52 5.63
N VAL A 21 -19.73 -34.55 5.47
CA VAL A 21 -20.65 -34.13 6.54
C VAL A 21 -21.62 -35.26 6.89
N GLY A 22 -22.16 -35.98 5.90
CA GLY A 22 -23.00 -37.17 6.08
C GLY A 22 -22.27 -38.28 6.85
N PHE A 23 -21.07 -38.64 6.39
CA PHE A 23 -20.18 -39.60 7.04
C PHE A 23 -19.86 -39.23 8.49
N LEU A 24 -19.55 -37.96 8.78
CA LEU A 24 -19.23 -37.51 10.15
C LEU A 24 -20.45 -37.52 11.06
N ALA A 25 -21.61 -37.09 10.55
CA ALA A 25 -22.86 -37.10 11.30
C ALA A 25 -23.27 -38.53 11.68
N GLU A 26 -23.23 -39.45 10.71
CA GLU A 26 -23.54 -40.85 10.93
C GLU A 26 -22.47 -41.51 11.83
N SER A 27 -21.18 -41.22 11.66
CA SER A 27 -20.11 -41.72 12.54
C SER A 27 -20.35 -41.32 14.00
N GLY A 28 -20.73 -40.06 14.26
CA GLY A 28 -21.09 -39.59 15.59
C GLY A 28 -22.32 -40.30 16.14
N ALA A 29 -23.38 -40.41 15.33
CA ALA A 29 -24.61 -41.10 15.72
C ALA A 29 -24.37 -42.60 15.98
N ARG A 30 -23.50 -43.26 15.21
CA ARG A 30 -23.11 -44.67 15.39
C ARG A 30 -22.39 -44.87 16.73
N ALA A 31 -21.49 -43.95 17.08
CA ALA A 31 -20.77 -44.00 18.36
C ALA A 31 -21.71 -43.90 19.58
N SER A 32 -22.89 -43.28 19.43
CA SER A 32 -23.91 -43.18 20.48
C SER A 32 -24.99 -44.27 20.44
N ARG A 33 -25.02 -45.12 19.41
CA ARG A 33 -26.06 -46.15 19.23
C ARG A 33 -25.63 -47.50 19.80
N PRO A 34 -26.53 -48.23 20.49
CA PRO A 34 -26.29 -49.64 20.80
C PRO A 34 -26.11 -50.46 19.52
N ALA A 35 -25.19 -51.44 19.54
CA ALA A 35 -24.83 -52.23 18.36
C ALA A 35 -26.03 -52.91 17.68
N VAL A 36 -27.03 -53.36 18.45
CA VAL A 36 -28.25 -53.98 17.93
C VAL A 36 -29.10 -53.00 17.10
N VAL A 37 -29.12 -51.72 17.46
CA VAL A 37 -29.87 -50.69 16.73
C VAL A 37 -29.22 -50.41 15.37
N GLN A 38 -27.89 -50.45 15.31
CA GLN A 38 -27.17 -50.24 14.04
C GLN A 38 -27.56 -51.24 12.97
N TYR A 39 -27.85 -52.49 13.35
CA TYR A 39 -28.23 -53.56 12.43
C TYR A 39 -29.51 -53.23 11.64
N PHE A 40 -30.45 -52.47 12.23
CA PHE A 40 -31.72 -52.11 11.60
C PHE A 40 -31.66 -50.82 10.77
N MET A 41 -30.57 -50.05 10.83
CA MET A 41 -30.43 -48.75 10.17
C MET A 41 -29.97 -48.89 8.71
N HIS A 42 -30.66 -49.74 7.93
CA HIS A 42 -30.22 -50.13 6.58
C HIS A 42 -30.03 -48.94 5.62
N SER A 43 -30.96 -47.98 5.59
CA SER A 43 -30.86 -46.80 4.73
C SER A 43 -29.71 -45.87 5.14
N ALA A 44 -29.51 -45.66 6.45
CA ALA A 44 -28.39 -44.86 6.95
C ALA A 44 -27.04 -45.55 6.67
N GLN A 45 -26.98 -46.88 6.79
CA GLN A 45 -25.79 -47.67 6.46
C GLN A 45 -25.47 -47.60 4.96
N GLN A 46 -26.48 -47.72 4.08
CA GLN A 46 -26.28 -47.56 2.63
C GLN A 46 -25.74 -46.17 2.28
N GLN A 47 -26.29 -45.11 2.88
CA GLN A 47 -25.78 -43.75 2.64
C GLN A 47 -24.35 -43.57 3.18
N TYR A 48 -24.06 -44.12 4.36
CA TYR A 48 -22.73 -44.11 4.95
C TYR A 48 -21.68 -44.76 4.05
N ASP A 49 -22.01 -45.93 3.51
CA ASP A 49 -21.12 -46.66 2.60
C ASP A 49 -20.97 -45.91 1.26
N ALA A 50 -22.06 -45.33 0.74
CA ALA A 50 -22.00 -44.48 -0.46
C ALA A 50 -21.14 -43.22 -0.27
N ASP A 51 -21.22 -42.57 0.90
CA ASP A 51 -20.40 -41.42 1.26
C ASP A 51 -18.91 -41.81 1.34
N ILE A 52 -18.58 -42.97 1.94
CA ILE A 52 -17.23 -43.52 1.98
C ILE A 52 -16.69 -43.79 0.57
N GLU A 53 -17.47 -44.47 -0.26
CA GLU A 53 -17.07 -44.80 -1.62
C GLU A 53 -16.85 -43.54 -2.46
N LEU A 54 -17.69 -42.51 -2.31
CA LEU A 54 -17.48 -41.23 -2.99
C LEU A 54 -16.20 -40.54 -2.51
N MET A 55 -15.94 -40.48 -1.20
CA MET A 55 -14.72 -39.88 -0.66
C MET A 55 -13.46 -40.62 -1.14
N LYS A 56 -13.49 -41.95 -1.16
CA LYS A 56 -12.40 -42.79 -1.71
C LYS A 56 -12.21 -42.57 -3.20
N LYS A 57 -13.29 -42.53 -3.97
CA LYS A 57 -13.25 -42.26 -5.41
C LYS A 57 -12.58 -40.92 -5.69
N VAL A 58 -12.99 -39.86 -4.99
CA VAL A 58 -12.36 -38.53 -5.13
C VAL A 58 -10.87 -38.57 -4.77
N ALA A 59 -10.49 -39.23 -3.67
CA ALA A 59 -9.08 -39.36 -3.30
C ALA A 59 -8.28 -40.15 -4.35
N GLY A 60 -8.84 -41.25 -4.87
CA GLY A 60 -8.22 -42.06 -5.93
C GLY A 60 -8.07 -41.29 -7.24
N ASP A 61 -9.12 -40.61 -7.69
CA ASP A 61 -9.11 -39.77 -8.89
C ASP A 61 -8.00 -38.68 -8.79
N LEU A 62 -7.82 -38.08 -7.61
CA LEU A 62 -6.76 -37.10 -7.36
C LEU A 62 -5.34 -37.70 -7.40
N VAL A 63 -5.14 -38.89 -6.84
CA VAL A 63 -3.85 -39.59 -6.88
C VAL A 63 -3.53 -40.00 -8.32
N ALA A 64 -4.51 -40.56 -9.03
CA ALA A 64 -4.37 -40.99 -10.41
C ALA A 64 -4.05 -39.80 -11.33
N ASP A 65 -4.78 -38.69 -11.20
CA ASP A 65 -4.53 -37.47 -11.95
C ASP A 65 -3.12 -36.92 -11.68
N ARG A 66 -2.68 -36.87 -10.41
CA ARG A 66 -1.33 -36.41 -10.07
C ARG A 66 -0.23 -37.30 -10.64
N LYS A 67 -0.45 -38.61 -10.72
CA LYS A 67 0.48 -39.56 -11.33
C LYS A 67 0.51 -39.43 -12.85
N ALA A 68 -0.65 -39.23 -13.48
CA ALA A 68 -0.77 -39.03 -14.92
C ALA A 68 -0.20 -37.67 -15.37
N ASN A 69 -0.34 -36.65 -14.50
CA ASN A 69 0.11 -35.28 -14.73
C ASN A 69 1.11 -34.84 -13.62
N PRO A 70 2.34 -35.39 -13.61
CA PRO A 70 3.34 -35.03 -12.60
C PRO A 70 3.66 -33.54 -12.64
N ASN A 71 3.90 -32.97 -11.45
CA ASN A 71 4.43 -31.62 -11.31
C ASN A 71 5.41 -31.57 -10.14
N ASP A 72 6.20 -30.48 -10.09
CA ASP A 72 7.21 -30.27 -9.05
C ASP A 72 6.75 -29.33 -7.93
N LYS A 73 5.43 -29.15 -7.79
CA LYS A 73 4.88 -28.37 -6.68
C LYS A 73 5.28 -28.99 -5.34
N LYS A 74 5.73 -28.16 -4.40
CA LYS A 74 6.05 -28.58 -3.03
C LYS A 74 4.77 -28.67 -2.19
N ASP A 75 3.93 -29.67 -2.46
CA ASP A 75 2.67 -29.89 -1.75
C ASP A 75 2.62 -31.23 -1.01
N LEU A 76 1.65 -31.36 -0.10
CA LEU A 76 1.49 -32.54 0.76
C LEU A 76 1.29 -33.84 -0.04
N LEU A 77 0.64 -33.77 -1.21
CA LEU A 77 0.41 -34.95 -2.04
C LEU A 77 1.72 -35.43 -2.69
N ASN A 78 2.52 -34.51 -3.21
CA ASN A 78 3.87 -34.83 -3.70
C ASN A 78 4.79 -35.31 -2.58
N ALA A 79 4.66 -34.77 -1.36
CA ALA A 79 5.42 -35.27 -0.21
C ALA A 79 5.06 -36.73 0.14
N MET A 80 3.78 -37.11 0.08
CA MET A 80 3.33 -38.48 0.31
C MET A 80 3.68 -39.43 -0.85
N LEU A 81 3.67 -38.95 -2.09
CA LEU A 81 4.01 -39.74 -3.28
C LEU A 81 5.52 -39.95 -3.46
N LYS A 82 6.34 -38.92 -3.22
CA LYS A 82 7.79 -38.92 -3.47
C LYS A 82 8.61 -39.21 -2.21
N GLY A 83 8.02 -39.06 -1.02
CA GLY A 83 8.70 -39.24 0.26
C GLY A 83 9.12 -40.68 0.49
N LYS A 84 10.37 -40.86 0.95
CA LYS A 84 10.92 -42.14 1.37
C LYS A 84 11.28 -42.07 2.85
N ASP A 85 11.03 -43.15 3.58
CA ASP A 85 11.54 -43.29 4.94
C ASP A 85 13.07 -43.27 4.92
N ALA A 86 13.69 -42.39 5.71
CA ALA A 86 15.14 -42.18 5.70
C ALA A 86 15.94 -43.37 6.26
N ARG A 87 15.30 -44.30 6.99
CA ARG A 87 15.93 -45.48 7.59
C ARG A 87 15.69 -46.73 6.75
N THR A 88 14.47 -46.94 6.25
CA THR A 88 14.10 -48.15 5.49
C THR A 88 14.13 -47.96 3.98
N GLY A 89 14.09 -46.71 3.49
CA GLY A 89 14.00 -46.39 2.06
C GLY A 89 12.62 -46.66 1.43
N GLU A 90 11.66 -47.14 2.22
CA GLU A 90 10.31 -47.50 1.77
C GLU A 90 9.46 -46.26 1.48
N GLN A 91 8.48 -46.43 0.61
CA GLN A 91 7.48 -45.41 0.26
C GLN A 91 6.12 -45.77 0.84
N MET A 92 5.25 -44.78 0.97
CA MET A 92 3.86 -45.02 1.34
C MET A 92 3.14 -45.80 0.24
N THR A 93 2.32 -46.79 0.63
CA THR A 93 1.43 -47.47 -0.31
C THR A 93 0.35 -46.50 -0.81
N GLU A 94 -0.16 -46.74 -2.02
CA GLU A 94 -1.21 -45.89 -2.59
C GLU A 94 -2.47 -45.83 -1.72
N GLU A 95 -2.86 -46.96 -1.11
CA GLU A 95 -3.94 -47.00 -0.13
C GLU A 95 -3.66 -46.11 1.09
N SER A 96 -2.42 -46.14 1.61
CA SER A 96 -2.02 -45.28 2.72
C SER A 96 -2.07 -43.80 2.33
N ILE A 97 -1.66 -43.46 1.11
CA ILE A 97 -1.74 -42.09 0.59
C ILE A 97 -3.21 -41.64 0.52
N MET A 98 -4.11 -42.43 -0.07
CA MET A 98 -5.53 -42.11 -0.15
C MET A 98 -6.17 -41.93 1.23
N ASN A 99 -5.88 -42.82 2.19
CA ASN A 99 -6.41 -42.74 3.54
C ASN A 99 -5.91 -41.49 4.30
N ASN A 100 -4.63 -41.16 4.15
CA ASN A 100 -4.06 -39.93 4.73
C ASN A 100 -4.66 -38.68 4.06
N MET A 101 -4.87 -38.71 2.75
CA MET A 101 -5.52 -37.63 2.01
C MET A 101 -6.91 -37.31 2.55
N ILE A 102 -7.75 -38.33 2.71
CA ILE A 102 -9.09 -38.18 3.30
C ILE A 102 -8.97 -37.62 4.71
N THR A 103 -8.06 -38.16 5.53
CA THR A 103 -7.84 -37.69 6.91
C THR A 103 -7.49 -36.20 6.95
N PHE A 104 -6.57 -35.72 6.09
CA PHE A 104 -6.21 -34.31 6.02
C PHE A 104 -7.36 -33.42 5.54
N LEU A 105 -8.15 -33.87 4.56
CA LEU A 105 -9.30 -33.13 4.07
C LEU A 105 -10.39 -33.00 5.14
N ILE A 106 -10.70 -34.09 5.86
CA ILE A 106 -11.72 -34.08 6.90
C ILE A 106 -11.25 -33.27 8.12
N ALA A 107 -10.10 -33.63 8.69
CA ALA A 107 -9.61 -33.05 9.93
C ALA A 107 -9.20 -31.58 9.75
N GLY A 108 -8.54 -31.25 8.64
CA GLY A 108 -8.09 -29.89 8.34
C GLY A 108 -9.23 -28.94 7.96
N HIS A 109 -10.21 -29.40 7.18
CA HIS A 109 -11.30 -28.52 6.73
C HIS A 109 -12.29 -28.18 7.85
N GLU A 110 -12.89 -29.19 8.50
CA GLU A 110 -14.03 -28.95 9.40
C GLU A 110 -13.59 -28.25 10.69
N THR A 111 -12.41 -28.55 11.22
CA THR A 111 -11.93 -27.93 12.46
C THR A 111 -11.42 -26.50 12.24
N THR A 112 -10.62 -26.25 11.19
CA THR A 112 -10.09 -24.91 10.89
C THR A 112 -11.20 -23.95 10.47
N SER A 113 -12.17 -24.39 9.66
CA SER A 113 -13.33 -23.54 9.29
C SER A 113 -14.20 -23.21 10.51
N GLY A 114 -14.37 -24.14 11.44
CA GLY A 114 -15.03 -23.90 12.72
C GLY A 114 -14.32 -22.83 13.55
N LEU A 115 -13.00 -22.92 13.69
CA LEU A 115 -12.18 -21.92 14.37
C LEU A 115 -12.32 -20.54 13.74
N LEU A 116 -12.15 -20.42 12.41
CA LEU A 116 -12.29 -19.16 11.69
C LEU A 116 -13.68 -18.53 11.88
N SER A 117 -14.73 -19.35 11.83
CA SER A 117 -16.11 -18.89 12.00
C SER A 117 -16.36 -18.33 13.41
N PHE A 118 -15.91 -19.02 14.46
CA PHE A 118 -16.01 -18.51 15.83
C PHE A 118 -15.12 -17.28 16.08
N LEU A 119 -13.92 -17.25 15.49
CA LEU A 119 -12.99 -16.14 15.62
C LEU A 119 -13.64 -14.84 15.14
N PHE A 120 -14.18 -14.85 13.91
CA PHE A 120 -14.84 -13.66 13.38
C PHE A 120 -16.16 -13.35 14.10
N TYR A 121 -16.91 -14.34 14.58
CA TYR A 121 -18.05 -14.08 15.46
C TYR A 121 -17.63 -13.28 16.71
N TYR A 122 -16.57 -13.71 17.41
CA TYR A 122 -16.11 -13.03 18.62
C TYR A 122 -15.52 -11.65 18.32
N LEU A 123 -14.72 -11.51 17.27
CA LEU A 123 -14.18 -10.21 16.86
C LEU A 123 -15.32 -9.22 16.55
N LEU A 124 -16.35 -9.64 15.79
CA LEU A 124 -17.46 -8.77 15.45
C LEU A 124 -18.34 -8.41 16.67
N LYS A 125 -18.48 -9.29 17.65
CA LYS A 125 -19.13 -8.94 18.94
C LYS A 125 -18.29 -8.01 19.81
N HIS A 126 -16.98 -7.91 19.58
CA HIS A 126 -16.05 -7.12 20.40
C HIS A 126 -15.26 -6.12 19.52
N PRO A 127 -15.84 -4.95 19.17
CA PRO A 127 -15.24 -4.01 18.22
C PRO A 127 -13.83 -3.53 18.58
N SER A 128 -13.50 -3.42 19.86
CA SER A 128 -12.15 -3.05 20.32
C SER A 128 -11.11 -4.10 19.92
N ALA A 129 -11.41 -5.39 20.12
CA ALA A 129 -10.55 -6.49 19.71
C ALA A 129 -10.45 -6.60 18.19
N TYR A 130 -11.56 -6.39 17.46
CA TYR A 130 -11.55 -6.32 16.00
C TYR A 130 -10.62 -5.22 15.49
N GLN A 131 -10.74 -4.00 16.03
CA GLN A 131 -9.89 -2.86 15.64
C GLN A 131 -8.43 -3.08 16.01
N ALA A 132 -8.13 -3.68 17.15
CA ALA A 132 -6.77 -4.00 17.55
C ALA A 132 -6.13 -5.07 16.64
N ALA A 133 -6.87 -6.12 16.31
CA ALA A 133 -6.42 -7.14 15.36
C ALA A 133 -6.20 -6.56 13.95
N GLN A 134 -7.14 -5.74 13.45
CA GLN A 134 -7.01 -5.09 12.15
C GLN A 134 -5.85 -4.09 12.11
N ARG A 135 -5.65 -3.30 13.18
CA ARG A 135 -4.51 -2.38 13.28
C ARG A 135 -3.18 -3.12 13.29
N GLN A 136 -3.08 -4.23 14.01
CA GLN A 136 -1.86 -5.04 13.99
C GLN A 136 -1.55 -5.54 12.57
N VAL A 137 -2.56 -5.98 11.81
CA VAL A 137 -2.38 -6.35 10.40
C VAL A 137 -1.90 -5.14 9.58
N ASP A 138 -2.52 -3.98 9.74
CA ASP A 138 -2.14 -2.75 9.01
C ASP A 138 -0.70 -2.30 9.32
N GLU A 139 -0.24 -2.45 10.56
CA GLU A 139 1.11 -2.07 10.99
C GLU A 139 2.18 -3.08 10.53
N VAL A 140 1.87 -4.38 10.57
CA VAL A 140 2.83 -5.45 10.31
C VAL A 140 2.90 -5.80 8.82
N VAL A 141 1.75 -5.94 8.17
CA VAL A 141 1.62 -6.37 6.77
C VAL A 141 1.45 -5.15 5.85
N GLY A 142 0.74 -4.12 6.30
CA GLY A 142 0.38 -2.98 5.45
C GLY A 142 -0.51 -3.41 4.28
N ARG A 143 -0.21 -2.89 3.08
CA ARG A 143 -0.97 -3.17 1.84
C ARG A 143 -0.26 -4.11 0.87
N GLY A 144 0.93 -4.60 1.25
CA GLY A 144 1.70 -5.57 0.47
C GLY A 144 1.18 -7.00 0.66
N PRO A 145 1.75 -7.98 -0.07
CA PRO A 145 1.43 -9.38 0.12
C PRO A 145 1.81 -9.88 1.53
N ILE A 146 1.10 -10.91 2.01
CA ILE A 146 1.45 -11.55 3.28
C ILE A 146 2.57 -12.56 3.04
N THR A 147 3.74 -12.29 3.61
CA THR A 147 4.89 -13.19 3.58
C THR A 147 4.98 -14.04 4.87
N VAL A 148 5.85 -15.06 4.87
CA VAL A 148 6.06 -15.95 6.02
C VAL A 148 6.62 -15.17 7.22
N GLU A 149 7.44 -14.13 7.00
CA GLU A 149 8.03 -13.29 8.04
C GLU A 149 6.99 -12.45 8.80
N HIS A 150 5.84 -12.15 8.19
CA HIS A 150 4.74 -11.46 8.85
C HIS A 150 4.08 -12.34 9.90
N MET A 151 4.03 -13.67 9.71
CA MET A 151 3.28 -14.58 10.58
C MET A 151 3.78 -14.55 12.03
N SER A 152 5.10 -14.48 12.24
CA SER A 152 5.69 -14.40 13.58
C SER A 152 5.50 -13.04 14.26
N LYS A 153 4.96 -12.04 13.55
CA LYS A 153 4.80 -10.65 14.03
C LYS A 153 3.33 -10.31 14.33
N LEU A 154 2.43 -11.29 14.38
CA LEU A 154 0.99 -11.10 14.62
C LEU A 154 0.51 -11.69 15.98
N PRO A 155 1.15 -11.34 17.13
CA PRO A 155 0.85 -11.97 18.42
C PRO A 155 -0.56 -11.68 18.94
N TYR A 156 -1.23 -10.61 18.47
CA TYR A 156 -2.59 -10.30 18.91
C TYR A 156 -3.61 -11.15 18.16
N ILE A 157 -3.40 -11.43 16.86
CA ILE A 157 -4.21 -12.42 16.13
C ILE A 157 -4.07 -13.80 16.79
N GLU A 158 -2.86 -14.21 17.14
CA GLU A 158 -2.66 -15.47 17.87
C GLU A 158 -3.42 -15.50 19.20
N ALA A 159 -3.39 -14.39 19.95
CA ALA A 159 -4.12 -14.27 21.19
C ALA A 159 -5.64 -14.36 20.98
N CYS A 160 -6.18 -13.73 19.94
CA CYS A 160 -7.58 -13.87 19.54
C CYS A 160 -7.94 -15.32 19.18
N MET A 161 -7.06 -16.05 18.48
CA MET A 161 -7.26 -17.46 18.15
C MET A 161 -7.26 -18.34 19.40
N ARG A 162 -6.29 -18.14 20.30
CA ARG A 162 -6.19 -18.87 21.58
C ARG A 162 -7.44 -18.65 22.43
N GLU A 163 -7.91 -17.41 22.51
CA GLU A 163 -9.12 -17.04 23.26
C GLU A 163 -10.38 -17.60 22.61
N THR A 164 -10.44 -17.60 21.27
CA THR A 164 -11.52 -18.23 20.52
C THR A 164 -11.60 -19.72 20.82
N LEU A 165 -10.48 -20.45 20.78
CA LEU A 165 -10.46 -21.87 21.13
C LEU A 165 -10.67 -22.16 22.61
N ARG A 166 -10.40 -21.18 23.48
CA ARG A 166 -10.75 -21.26 24.89
C ARG A 166 -12.27 -21.27 25.03
N LEU A 167 -12.96 -20.33 24.40
CA LEU A 167 -14.42 -20.26 24.45
C LEU A 167 -15.08 -21.33 23.57
N SER A 168 -14.83 -21.36 22.28
CA SER A 168 -15.55 -22.26 21.36
C SER A 168 -14.58 -23.18 20.62
N PRO A 169 -13.99 -24.18 21.30
CA PRO A 169 -13.15 -25.18 20.64
C PRO A 169 -14.01 -26.03 19.71
N SER A 170 -13.61 -26.14 18.43
CA SER A 170 -14.34 -26.95 17.43
C SER A 170 -14.44 -28.41 17.85
N ALA A 171 -13.39 -28.96 18.47
CA ALA A 171 -13.43 -30.26 19.14
C ALA A 171 -13.80 -30.07 20.63
N ILE A 172 -15.04 -30.41 20.98
CA ILE A 172 -15.60 -30.14 22.31
C ILE A 172 -15.18 -31.15 23.38
N ALA A 173 -14.68 -32.32 22.97
CA ALA A 173 -14.37 -33.39 23.90
C ALA A 173 -13.19 -34.24 23.42
N ILE A 174 -12.46 -34.79 24.39
CA ILE A 174 -11.44 -35.82 24.15
C ILE A 174 -11.82 -37.03 24.99
N GLN A 175 -11.90 -38.19 24.33
CA GLN A 175 -12.13 -39.46 25.01
C GLN A 175 -10.79 -40.15 25.27
N MET A 176 -10.60 -40.65 26.48
CA MET A 176 -9.41 -41.38 26.91
C MET A 176 -9.83 -42.61 27.69
N GLN A 177 -9.00 -43.63 27.68
CA GLN A 177 -9.17 -44.81 28.53
C GLN A 177 -7.80 -45.28 29.02
N PRO A 178 -7.71 -45.94 30.19
CA PRO A 178 -6.51 -46.66 30.58
C PRO A 178 -6.04 -47.59 29.46
N ARG A 179 -4.73 -47.66 29.24
CA ARG A 179 -4.19 -48.60 28.24
C ARG A 179 -4.54 -50.02 28.64
N SER A 180 -4.86 -50.87 27.66
CA SER A 180 -5.18 -52.27 27.90
C SER A 180 -4.03 -53.07 28.50
N ASP A 181 -2.78 -52.60 28.36
CA ASP A 181 -1.57 -53.17 28.94
C ASP A 181 -1.12 -52.49 30.24
N SER A 182 -1.91 -51.55 30.78
CA SER A 182 -1.66 -50.94 32.09
C SER A 182 -1.57 -52.01 33.17
N GLN A 183 -0.50 -51.96 33.95
CA GLN A 183 -0.30 -52.81 35.15
C GLN A 183 -1.00 -52.22 36.39
N GLU A 184 -1.41 -50.95 36.31
CA GLU A 184 -2.18 -50.26 37.36
C GLU A 184 -3.68 -50.38 37.04
N ASP A 185 -4.45 -51.00 37.95
CA ASP A 185 -5.92 -51.07 37.94
C ASP A 185 -6.45 -51.19 39.39
N PRO A 186 -7.23 -50.22 39.89
CA PRO A 186 -7.64 -49.00 39.23
C PRO A 186 -6.54 -47.93 39.19
N ILE A 187 -6.62 -47.02 38.21
CA ILE A 187 -5.79 -45.83 38.12
C ILE A 187 -6.44 -44.71 38.94
N TYR A 188 -5.67 -44.03 39.79
CA TYR A 188 -6.15 -42.91 40.59
C TYR A 188 -5.66 -41.55 40.06
N LEU A 189 -6.59 -40.64 39.74
CA LEU A 189 -6.30 -39.26 39.32
C LEU A 189 -6.55 -38.24 40.45
N GLY A 190 -5.97 -37.04 40.29
CA GLY A 190 -6.25 -35.90 41.18
C GLY A 190 -5.75 -36.08 42.61
N LYS A 191 -4.63 -36.79 42.80
CA LYS A 191 -4.08 -37.19 44.11
C LYS A 191 -5.02 -38.13 44.89
N GLY A 192 -5.52 -39.17 44.23
CA GLY A 192 -6.37 -40.19 44.86
C GLY A 192 -7.88 -39.89 44.85
N LYS A 193 -8.31 -38.77 44.26
CA LYS A 193 -9.72 -38.33 44.29
C LYS A 193 -10.63 -39.09 43.33
N TYR A 194 -10.10 -39.55 42.20
CA TYR A 194 -10.90 -40.19 41.15
C TYR A 194 -10.33 -41.56 40.81
N GLU A 195 -11.12 -42.61 41.02
CA GLU A 195 -10.80 -43.99 40.65
C GLU A 195 -11.26 -44.27 39.21
N ILE A 196 -10.38 -44.88 38.40
CA ILE A 196 -10.65 -45.20 36.99
C ILE A 196 -10.23 -46.64 36.71
N LYS A 197 -11.20 -47.49 36.38
CA LYS A 197 -10.98 -48.90 36.11
C LYS A 197 -10.47 -49.12 34.69
N LYS A 198 -9.78 -50.25 34.48
CA LYS A 198 -9.40 -50.69 33.14
C LYS A 198 -10.60 -50.76 32.20
N GLY A 199 -10.45 -50.22 30.99
CA GLY A 199 -11.52 -50.12 29.99
C GLY A 199 -12.58 -49.04 30.27
N GLN A 200 -12.50 -48.32 31.39
CA GLN A 200 -13.40 -47.22 31.67
C GLN A 200 -13.01 -45.99 30.84
N ALA A 201 -13.92 -45.56 29.97
CA ALA A 201 -13.76 -44.35 29.17
C ALA A 201 -13.96 -43.08 30.04
N ILE A 202 -13.13 -42.08 29.79
CA ILE A 202 -13.15 -40.75 30.39
C ILE A 202 -13.38 -39.75 29.28
N VAL A 203 -14.32 -38.85 29.46
CA VAL A 203 -14.58 -37.76 28.51
C VAL A 203 -14.17 -36.45 29.15
N CYS A 204 -13.13 -35.81 28.59
CA CYS A 204 -12.74 -34.45 28.97
C CYS A 204 -13.55 -33.45 28.16
N VAL A 205 -14.46 -32.73 28.81
CA VAL A 205 -15.29 -31.69 28.16
C VAL A 205 -14.50 -30.39 28.10
N ILE A 206 -13.87 -30.13 26.96
CA ILE A 206 -12.90 -29.05 26.76
C ILE A 206 -13.49 -27.65 27.03
N PRO A 207 -14.72 -27.30 26.57
CA PRO A 207 -15.32 -25.99 26.86
C PRO A 207 -15.48 -25.68 28.35
N GLN A 208 -15.64 -26.70 29.20
CA GLN A 208 -15.78 -26.54 30.65
C GLN A 208 -14.41 -26.30 31.29
N ILE A 209 -13.41 -27.11 30.92
CA ILE A 209 -12.03 -26.96 31.39
C ILE A 209 -11.48 -25.56 31.02
N HIS A 210 -11.75 -25.12 29.80
CA HIS A 210 -11.30 -23.82 29.28
C HIS A 210 -12.04 -22.60 29.89
N ARG A 211 -13.07 -22.83 30.71
CA ARG A 211 -13.83 -21.76 31.38
C ARG A 211 -13.81 -21.88 32.89
N ASP A 212 -12.94 -22.72 33.44
CA ASP A 212 -12.82 -22.87 34.88
C ASP A 212 -12.43 -21.52 35.52
N PRO A 213 -13.30 -20.91 36.36
CA PRO A 213 -13.01 -19.63 36.99
C PRO A 213 -11.79 -19.68 37.92
N THR A 214 -11.42 -20.87 38.42
CA THR A 214 -10.20 -21.03 39.23
C THR A 214 -8.93 -20.82 38.43
N VAL A 215 -8.99 -20.99 37.10
CA VAL A 215 -7.88 -20.77 36.18
C VAL A 215 -7.98 -19.41 35.51
N TYR A 216 -9.16 -19.04 35.02
CA TYR A 216 -9.35 -17.87 34.17
C TYR A 216 -9.96 -16.66 34.88
N GLY A 217 -10.35 -16.79 36.15
CA GLY A 217 -11.00 -15.74 36.94
C GLY A 217 -12.50 -15.61 36.70
N ASP A 218 -13.13 -14.65 37.37
CA ASP A 218 -14.60 -14.44 37.31
C ASP A 218 -15.07 -14.03 35.91
N ASP A 219 -14.18 -13.47 35.09
CA ASP A 219 -14.44 -13.11 33.70
C ASP A 219 -14.17 -14.26 32.72
N ALA A 220 -14.09 -15.52 33.18
CA ALA A 220 -13.85 -16.70 32.35
C ALA A 220 -14.85 -16.88 31.19
N ASN A 221 -16.04 -16.28 31.24
CA ASN A 221 -17.01 -16.36 30.14
C ASN A 221 -16.87 -15.22 29.11
N LEU A 222 -16.04 -14.20 29.37
CA LEU A 222 -15.83 -13.07 28.48
C LEU A 222 -14.74 -13.38 27.45
N PHE A 223 -14.84 -12.78 26.27
CA PHE A 223 -13.79 -12.84 25.25
C PHE A 223 -12.78 -11.72 25.49
N ARG A 224 -11.58 -12.07 25.94
CA ARG A 224 -10.51 -11.11 26.27
C ARG A 224 -9.16 -11.59 25.72
N PRO A 225 -8.80 -11.25 24.47
CA PRO A 225 -7.55 -11.69 23.86
C PRO A 225 -6.30 -11.36 24.67
N GLU A 226 -6.28 -10.27 25.43
CA GLU A 226 -5.10 -9.81 26.17
C GLU A 226 -4.59 -10.84 27.19
N ARG A 227 -5.45 -11.75 27.70
CA ARG A 227 -5.03 -12.85 28.61
C ARG A 227 -4.29 -13.98 27.89
N MET A 228 -4.35 -13.99 26.56
CA MET A 228 -3.79 -15.02 25.69
C MET A 228 -2.54 -14.57 24.94
N LEU A 229 -2.09 -13.33 25.17
CA LEU A 229 -0.75 -12.87 24.78
C LEU A 229 0.31 -13.72 25.50
N ASP A 230 1.51 -13.82 24.93
CA ASP A 230 2.50 -14.82 25.33
C ASP A 230 2.87 -14.80 26.81
N GLU A 231 3.10 -13.62 27.40
CA GLU A 231 3.47 -13.51 28.82
C GLU A 231 2.32 -13.89 29.77
N PRO A 232 1.09 -13.35 29.64
CA PRO A 232 -0.06 -13.82 30.42
C PRO A 232 -0.40 -15.31 30.20
N PHE A 233 -0.33 -15.79 28.96
CA PHE A 233 -0.63 -17.17 28.62
C PHE A 233 0.36 -18.15 29.27
N ALA A 234 1.65 -17.82 29.28
CA ALA A 234 2.69 -18.63 29.91
C ALA A 234 2.52 -18.74 31.43
N LYS A 235 1.82 -17.80 32.07
CA LYS A 235 1.51 -17.82 33.51
C LYS A 235 0.32 -18.72 33.87
N LEU A 236 -0.47 -19.16 32.89
CA LEU A 236 -1.58 -20.08 33.15
C LEU A 236 -1.08 -21.44 33.66
N PRO A 237 -1.84 -22.11 34.54
CA PRO A 237 -1.52 -23.47 34.98
C PRO A 237 -1.26 -24.38 33.78
N LYS A 238 -0.18 -25.15 33.84
CA LYS A 238 0.14 -26.14 32.80
C LYS A 238 -1.07 -27.05 32.59
N ASN A 239 -1.35 -27.39 31.33
CA ASN A 239 -2.48 -28.24 30.92
C ASN A 239 -3.89 -27.63 31.02
N SER A 240 -4.04 -26.33 31.28
CA SER A 240 -5.36 -25.66 31.33
C SER A 240 -5.94 -25.26 29.96
N TRP A 241 -5.15 -25.35 28.89
CA TRP A 241 -5.55 -25.06 27.51
C TRP A 241 -5.16 -26.23 26.59
N LYS A 242 -6.14 -26.92 26.03
CA LYS A 242 -6.02 -28.20 25.29
C LYS A 242 -6.91 -28.33 24.03
N PRO A 243 -7.08 -27.31 23.18
CA PRO A 243 -7.93 -27.44 22.01
C PRO A 243 -7.40 -28.42 20.95
N PHE A 244 -6.11 -28.77 21.02
CA PHE A 244 -5.47 -29.76 20.15
C PHE A 244 -5.14 -31.08 20.86
N GLY A 245 -5.70 -31.32 22.04
CA GLY A 245 -5.34 -32.47 22.87
C GLY A 245 -3.94 -32.38 23.47
N ASN A 246 -3.36 -33.53 23.81
CA ASN A 246 -2.16 -33.62 24.63
C ASN A 246 -1.27 -34.83 24.32
N GLY A 247 0.03 -34.68 24.62
CA GLY A 247 1.02 -35.74 24.53
C GLY A 247 1.22 -36.26 23.11
N ILE A 248 1.57 -37.54 22.98
CA ILE A 248 1.84 -38.23 21.71
C ILE A 248 0.60 -38.36 20.81
N ARG A 249 -0.60 -38.08 21.33
CA ARG A 249 -1.88 -38.08 20.60
C ARG A 249 -2.42 -36.65 20.38
N GLY A 250 -1.60 -35.63 20.63
CA GLY A 250 -1.94 -34.27 20.24
C GLY A 250 -2.13 -34.16 18.72
N CYS A 251 -3.00 -33.23 18.29
CA CYS A 251 -3.30 -33.03 16.89
C CYS A 251 -2.02 -32.78 16.08
N ILE A 252 -1.69 -33.70 15.18
CA ILE A 252 -0.53 -33.59 14.29
C ILE A 252 -0.64 -32.39 13.34
N GLY A 253 -1.87 -32.01 12.99
CA GLY A 253 -2.17 -30.86 12.13
C GLY A 253 -2.07 -29.50 12.82
N ARG A 254 -1.78 -29.43 14.14
CA ARG A 254 -1.76 -28.17 14.89
C ARG A 254 -0.91 -27.08 14.22
N PRO A 255 0.37 -27.31 13.84
CA PRO A 255 1.19 -26.26 13.22
C PRO A 255 0.58 -25.75 11.91
N PHE A 256 0.04 -26.65 11.11
CA PHE A 256 -0.58 -26.33 9.83
C PHE A 256 -1.87 -25.49 10.01
N ALA A 257 -2.78 -25.95 10.88
CA ALA A 257 -4.02 -25.24 11.17
C ALA A 257 -3.76 -23.83 11.76
N TRP A 258 -2.72 -23.69 12.59
CA TRP A 258 -2.32 -22.41 13.16
C TRP A 258 -1.90 -21.43 12.06
N GLN A 259 -1.02 -21.88 11.17
CA GLN A 259 -0.52 -21.08 10.06
C GLN A 259 -1.65 -20.68 9.09
N GLU A 260 -2.49 -21.65 8.70
CA GLU A 260 -3.63 -21.43 7.82
C GLU A 260 -4.62 -20.41 8.39
N THR A 261 -4.91 -20.49 9.69
CA THR A 261 -5.83 -19.57 10.37
C THR A 261 -5.26 -18.16 10.44
N ILE A 262 -3.98 -17.99 10.82
CA ILE A 262 -3.32 -16.68 10.88
C ILE A 262 -3.34 -16.02 9.50
N LEU A 263 -2.94 -16.76 8.46
CA LEU A 263 -2.89 -16.26 7.09
C LEU A 263 -4.30 -15.82 6.64
N THR A 264 -5.29 -16.68 6.79
CA THR A 264 -6.67 -16.39 6.38
C THR A 264 -7.25 -15.20 7.14
N ALA A 265 -7.06 -15.15 8.47
CA ALA A 265 -7.55 -14.05 9.29
C ALA A 265 -6.88 -12.72 8.92
N ALA A 266 -5.55 -12.73 8.72
CA ALA A 266 -4.80 -11.56 8.29
C ALA A 266 -5.23 -11.08 6.90
N MET A 267 -5.40 -11.98 5.91
CA MET A 267 -5.89 -11.63 4.57
C MET A 267 -7.27 -10.99 4.62
N LEU A 268 -8.19 -11.56 5.41
CA LEU A 268 -9.55 -11.04 5.54
C LEU A 268 -9.55 -9.67 6.23
N LEU A 269 -8.81 -9.51 7.32
CA LEU A 269 -8.73 -8.24 8.05
C LEU A 269 -7.98 -7.16 7.25
N GLN A 270 -6.97 -7.53 6.47
CA GLN A 270 -6.22 -6.64 5.59
C GLN A 270 -7.13 -6.05 4.50
N ASN A 271 -7.96 -6.89 3.86
CA ASN A 271 -8.68 -6.51 2.65
C ASN A 271 -10.14 -6.14 2.87
N PHE A 272 -10.76 -6.54 3.99
CA PHE A 272 -12.20 -6.35 4.22
C PHE A 272 -12.52 -5.75 5.60
N ASN A 273 -13.43 -4.77 5.59
CA ASN A 273 -14.21 -4.41 6.77
C ASN A 273 -15.39 -5.38 6.85
N LEU A 274 -15.51 -6.07 7.98
CA LEU A 274 -16.49 -7.12 8.20
C LEU A 274 -17.54 -6.63 9.21
N ARG A 275 -18.79 -7.03 9.00
CA ARG A 275 -19.90 -6.80 9.94
C ARG A 275 -20.86 -7.99 9.92
N PHE A 276 -21.68 -8.12 10.96
CA PHE A 276 -22.80 -9.04 10.96
C PHE A 276 -23.70 -8.75 9.74
N ASP A 277 -24.17 -9.81 9.07
CA ASP A 277 -25.26 -9.68 8.10
C ASP A 277 -26.57 -9.31 8.80
N ASP A 278 -26.89 -10.03 9.88
CA ASP A 278 -27.95 -9.70 10.84
C ASP A 278 -27.34 -9.22 12.18
N PRO A 279 -27.42 -7.91 12.51
CA PRO A 279 -26.92 -7.38 13.78
C PRO A 279 -27.53 -8.01 15.03
N SER A 280 -28.73 -8.59 14.91
CA SER A 280 -29.45 -9.24 16.02
C SER A 280 -29.06 -10.69 16.24
N TYR A 281 -28.26 -11.28 15.34
CA TYR A 281 -27.84 -12.68 15.42
C TYR A 281 -27.24 -13.02 16.78
N GLN A 282 -27.77 -14.09 17.37
CA GLN A 282 -27.28 -14.73 18.58
C GLN A 282 -26.65 -16.06 18.22
N LEU A 283 -25.52 -16.37 18.84
CA LEU A 283 -24.78 -17.59 18.52
C LEU A 283 -25.65 -18.83 18.70
N GLN A 284 -25.95 -19.50 17.58
CA GLN A 284 -26.49 -20.84 17.57
C GLN A 284 -25.40 -21.81 17.14
N ILE A 285 -25.42 -23.03 17.67
CA ILE A 285 -24.41 -24.05 17.38
C ILE A 285 -24.99 -25.10 16.44
N LYS A 286 -24.29 -25.36 15.33
CA LYS A 286 -24.49 -26.54 14.50
C LYS A 286 -23.47 -27.57 14.94
N GLN A 287 -23.94 -28.76 15.32
CA GLN A 287 -23.12 -29.83 15.85
C GLN A 287 -23.16 -31.05 14.92
N THR A 288 -21.98 -31.56 14.58
CA THR A 288 -21.76 -32.88 13.97
C THR A 288 -20.83 -33.67 14.91
N LEU A 289 -19.68 -34.15 14.43
CA LEU A 289 -18.57 -34.56 15.28
C LEU A 289 -17.92 -33.36 15.98
N THR A 290 -17.97 -32.18 15.35
CA THR A 290 -17.41 -30.90 15.81
C THR A 290 -18.51 -29.84 15.93
N ILE A 291 -18.18 -28.65 16.42
CA ILE A 291 -19.11 -27.51 16.49
C ILE A 291 -18.69 -26.35 15.59
N LYS A 292 -19.68 -25.62 15.08
CA LYS A 292 -19.53 -24.33 14.40
C LYS A 292 -20.77 -23.44 14.59
N PRO A 293 -20.68 -22.12 14.34
CA PRO A 293 -21.85 -21.26 14.28
C PRO A 293 -22.86 -21.77 13.24
N LYS A 294 -24.14 -21.82 13.60
CA LYS A 294 -25.25 -22.18 12.71
C LYS A 294 -25.76 -20.92 12.00
N ASP A 295 -25.83 -20.95 10.68
CA ASP A 295 -26.43 -19.88 9.87
C ASP A 295 -25.84 -18.48 10.17
N PHE A 296 -24.54 -18.44 10.47
CA PHE A 296 -23.80 -17.21 10.75
C PHE A 296 -23.27 -16.63 9.45
N PHE A 297 -23.80 -15.48 9.05
CA PHE A 297 -23.38 -14.75 7.86
C PHE A 297 -22.75 -13.41 8.22
N MET A 298 -21.79 -12.99 7.41
CA MET A 298 -21.09 -11.71 7.52
C MET A 298 -21.17 -10.97 6.20
N ARG A 299 -21.26 -9.64 6.27
CA ARG A 299 -21.05 -8.78 5.11
C ARG A 299 -19.62 -8.27 5.10
N ALA A 300 -18.97 -8.43 3.95
CA ALA A 300 -17.66 -7.89 3.69
C ALA A 300 -17.77 -6.67 2.78
N THR A 301 -17.07 -5.59 3.14
CA THR A 301 -16.84 -4.44 2.26
C THR A 301 -15.36 -4.25 2.09
N LEU A 302 -14.89 -4.09 0.87
CA LEU A 302 -13.47 -3.88 0.57
C LEU A 302 -12.93 -2.66 1.31
N ARG A 303 -11.71 -2.79 1.82
CA ARG A 303 -10.98 -1.70 2.47
C ARG A 303 -10.28 -0.84 1.43
N HIS A 304 -9.92 0.37 1.86
CA HIS A 304 -9.04 1.27 1.11
C HIS A 304 -9.55 1.70 -0.29
N ASN A 305 -10.87 1.62 -0.52
CA ASN A 305 -11.51 1.94 -1.80
C ASN A 305 -10.91 1.16 -3.00
N VAL A 306 -10.44 -0.05 -2.71
CA VAL A 306 -10.02 -1.05 -3.70
C VAL A 306 -11.29 -1.71 -4.23
N ASP A 307 -11.43 -1.83 -5.55
CA ASP A 307 -12.54 -2.58 -6.15
C ASP A 307 -12.19 -4.09 -6.30
N PRO A 308 -13.16 -4.99 -6.54
CA PRO A 308 -12.88 -6.42 -6.65
C PRO A 308 -11.85 -6.77 -7.72
N VAL A 309 -11.79 -6.01 -8.83
CA VAL A 309 -10.83 -6.22 -9.93
C VAL A 309 -9.43 -5.76 -9.53
N GLN A 310 -9.32 -4.66 -8.78
CA GLN A 310 -8.07 -4.21 -8.20
C GLN A 310 -7.58 -5.15 -7.10
N LEU A 311 -8.48 -5.68 -6.26
CA LEU A 311 -8.12 -6.70 -5.27
C LEU A 311 -7.68 -8.00 -5.97
N GLU A 312 -8.40 -8.43 -7.00
CA GLU A 312 -7.99 -9.56 -7.85
C GLU A 312 -6.61 -9.29 -8.43
N LYS A 313 -6.37 -8.13 -9.04
CA LYS A 313 -5.03 -7.75 -9.50
C LYS A 313 -4.02 -7.74 -8.35
N MET A 314 -4.29 -7.22 -7.17
CA MET A 314 -3.34 -7.21 -6.05
C MET A 314 -3.03 -8.63 -5.53
N LEU A 315 -4.01 -9.53 -5.54
CA LEU A 315 -3.86 -10.93 -5.14
C LEU A 315 -3.18 -11.77 -6.23
N HIS A 316 -3.46 -11.50 -7.51
CA HIS A 316 -2.92 -12.23 -8.66
C HIS A 316 -1.56 -11.70 -9.12
N VAL A 317 -1.32 -10.39 -9.02
CA VAL A 317 -0.02 -9.76 -9.26
C VAL A 317 1.00 -10.30 -8.27
N ASN A 318 0.62 -10.66 -7.03
CA ASN A 318 1.57 -11.23 -6.07
C ASN A 318 1.62 -12.76 -5.99
N ILE A 319 0.59 -13.51 -6.39
CA ILE A 319 0.75 -14.97 -6.48
C ILE A 319 1.69 -15.33 -7.65
N ASP A 320 1.63 -14.58 -8.76
CA ASP A 320 2.60 -14.76 -9.83
C ASP A 320 3.89 -13.97 -9.63
N ALA A 321 3.91 -12.77 -9.01
CA ALA A 321 5.17 -12.06 -8.78
C ALA A 321 5.99 -12.62 -7.60
N GLU A 322 5.38 -13.17 -6.55
CA GLU A 322 6.14 -13.83 -5.47
C GLU A 322 6.40 -15.31 -5.75
N ALA A 323 5.53 -16.04 -6.47
CA ALA A 323 5.91 -17.35 -6.99
C ALA A 323 6.98 -17.22 -8.07
N LYS A 324 6.92 -16.20 -8.97
CA LYS A 324 8.00 -15.93 -9.94
C LYS A 324 9.20 -15.22 -9.33
N ALA A 325 9.12 -14.55 -8.17
CA ALA A 325 10.29 -14.03 -7.45
C ALA A 325 10.98 -15.12 -6.61
N ALA A 326 10.21 -15.98 -5.93
CA ALA A 326 10.74 -17.11 -5.17
C ALA A 326 11.18 -18.28 -6.08
N GLU A 327 10.62 -18.42 -7.29
CA GLU A 327 11.19 -19.25 -8.36
C GLU A 327 12.31 -18.53 -9.13
N LYS A 328 12.35 -17.20 -9.24
CA LYS A 328 13.51 -16.48 -9.82
C LYS A 328 14.79 -16.66 -8.99
N ASP A 329 14.66 -16.78 -7.67
CA ASP A 329 15.79 -17.05 -6.77
C ASP A 329 16.18 -18.54 -6.69
N ARG A 330 15.41 -19.47 -7.28
CA ARG A 330 15.74 -20.91 -7.28
C ARG A 330 15.82 -21.58 -8.65
N ALA A 331 15.33 -20.94 -9.71
CA ALA A 331 15.29 -21.50 -11.05
C ALA A 331 15.26 -20.38 -12.11
N THR A 332 16.31 -19.56 -12.17
CA THR A 332 16.80 -19.04 -13.47
C THR A 332 17.77 -20.06 -14.08
N GLY A 333 17.34 -21.32 -14.08
CA GLY A 333 17.72 -22.34 -15.06
C GLY A 333 16.57 -22.48 -16.06
N ILE A 334 16.66 -21.69 -17.13
CA ILE A 334 16.31 -21.95 -18.55
C ILE A 334 15.03 -22.75 -18.87
N SER A 335 14.13 -22.14 -19.66
CA SER A 335 13.63 -22.70 -20.96
C SER A 335 12.25 -22.14 -21.33
N SER A 336 12.24 -21.05 -22.10
CA SER A 336 11.24 -20.87 -23.15
C SER A 336 11.28 -22.08 -24.07
N VAL A 337 10.18 -22.82 -24.24
CA VAL A 337 10.08 -23.81 -25.33
C VAL A 337 9.76 -23.06 -26.63
N GLY A 338 10.74 -22.28 -27.08
CA GLY A 338 11.13 -22.32 -28.48
C GLY A 338 11.86 -23.64 -28.76
N PRO A 339 12.30 -23.90 -30.00
CA PRO A 339 13.13 -25.06 -30.29
C PRO A 339 14.29 -25.13 -29.27
N ALA A 340 14.58 -26.33 -28.76
CA ALA A 340 15.57 -26.53 -27.69
C ALA A 340 16.89 -25.82 -28.04
N LYS A 341 17.18 -24.71 -27.34
CA LYS A 341 18.37 -23.90 -27.58
C LYS A 341 19.60 -24.68 -27.14
N ARG A 342 20.68 -24.63 -27.95
CA ARG A 342 21.91 -25.38 -27.68
C ARG A 342 22.66 -24.74 -26.50
N PRO A 343 23.20 -25.50 -25.54
CA PRO A 343 23.93 -24.93 -24.42
C PRO A 343 25.24 -24.25 -24.87
N MET A 344 25.66 -23.19 -24.17
CA MET A 344 26.93 -22.46 -24.37
C MET A 344 27.45 -21.94 -23.02
N THR A 345 28.77 -21.92 -22.83
CA THR A 345 29.42 -21.28 -21.66
C THR A 345 30.24 -20.07 -22.09
N ILE A 346 30.13 -18.97 -21.35
CA ILE A 346 30.91 -17.74 -21.55
C ILE A 346 31.61 -17.41 -20.22
N LEU A 347 32.94 -17.41 -20.22
CA LEU A 347 33.77 -17.09 -19.04
C LEU A 347 34.49 -15.76 -19.24
N TYR A 348 34.47 -14.87 -18.25
CA TYR A 348 35.12 -13.56 -18.35
C TYR A 348 36.16 -13.26 -17.27
N GLY A 349 37.20 -12.50 -17.64
CA GLY A 349 38.15 -11.88 -16.72
C GLY A 349 38.12 -10.36 -16.88
N SER A 350 37.82 -9.62 -15.80
CA SER A 350 37.58 -8.17 -15.86
C SER A 350 37.79 -7.50 -14.49
N ASN A 351 38.63 -6.46 -14.40
CA ASN A 351 38.72 -5.60 -13.19
C ASN A 351 37.88 -4.33 -13.34
N ALA A 352 37.75 -3.81 -14.57
CA ALA A 352 37.08 -2.53 -14.87
C ALA A 352 35.69 -2.71 -15.51
N GLY A 353 35.18 -3.94 -15.63
CA GLY A 353 33.84 -4.23 -16.15
C GLY A 353 33.71 -4.39 -17.67
N THR A 354 34.71 -4.04 -18.48
CA THR A 354 34.62 -4.11 -19.95
C THR A 354 34.37 -5.52 -20.49
N CYS A 355 35.18 -6.52 -20.10
CA CYS A 355 35.00 -7.90 -20.57
C CYS A 355 33.72 -8.55 -20.04
N GLU A 356 33.28 -8.12 -18.85
CA GLU A 356 31.99 -8.54 -18.27
C GLU A 356 30.82 -8.02 -19.12
N ALA A 357 30.86 -6.73 -19.49
CA ALA A 357 29.84 -6.14 -20.36
C ALA A 357 29.77 -6.82 -21.73
N LEU A 358 30.92 -7.16 -22.33
CA LEU A 358 30.97 -7.92 -23.60
C LEU A 358 30.43 -9.34 -23.45
N ALA A 359 30.74 -10.03 -22.36
CA ALA A 359 30.21 -11.37 -22.07
C ALA A 359 28.70 -11.38 -21.88
N GLN A 360 28.16 -10.36 -21.20
CA GLN A 360 26.71 -10.17 -21.07
C GLN A 360 26.06 -9.81 -22.41
N ASN A 361 26.74 -9.03 -23.26
CA ASN A 361 26.24 -8.72 -24.59
C ASN A 361 26.14 -9.98 -25.47
N LEU A 362 27.22 -10.75 -25.53
CA LEU A 362 27.27 -11.99 -26.28
C LEU A 362 26.21 -13.00 -25.82
N ALA A 363 25.92 -13.05 -24.52
CA ALA A 363 24.87 -13.93 -23.97
C ALA A 363 23.46 -13.54 -24.45
N ARG A 364 23.19 -12.24 -24.62
CA ARG A 364 21.94 -11.76 -25.21
C ARG A 364 21.86 -12.14 -26.68
N ASP A 365 22.93 -11.90 -27.43
CA ASP A 365 23.01 -12.23 -28.85
C ASP A 365 22.87 -13.75 -29.08
N ALA A 366 23.48 -14.57 -28.21
CA ALA A 366 23.38 -16.03 -28.22
C ALA A 366 21.93 -16.52 -28.17
N SER A 367 21.07 -15.86 -27.39
CA SER A 367 19.64 -16.22 -27.28
C SER A 367 18.92 -16.10 -28.62
N SER A 368 19.16 -15.01 -29.36
CA SER A 368 18.57 -14.77 -30.69
C SER A 368 19.08 -15.73 -31.77
N ARG A 369 20.22 -16.39 -31.52
CA ARG A 369 20.87 -17.34 -32.43
C ARG A 369 20.68 -18.81 -32.05
N GLY A 370 19.72 -19.09 -31.17
CA GLY A 370 19.35 -20.46 -30.79
C GLY A 370 20.28 -21.12 -29.75
N TYR A 371 21.05 -20.32 -29.00
CA TYR A 371 21.88 -20.80 -27.89
C TYR A 371 21.32 -20.36 -26.53
N SER A 372 21.61 -21.15 -25.51
CA SER A 372 21.37 -20.82 -24.10
C SER A 372 22.72 -20.67 -23.41
N ALA A 373 23.18 -19.42 -23.25
CA ALA A 373 24.48 -19.10 -22.69
C ALA A 373 24.46 -19.02 -21.15
N GLN A 374 25.46 -19.60 -20.49
CA GLN A 374 25.77 -19.39 -19.08
C GLN A 374 27.01 -18.51 -18.94
N VAL A 375 26.89 -17.38 -18.22
CA VAL A 375 27.97 -16.40 -18.04
C VAL A 375 28.53 -16.48 -16.62
N GLY A 376 29.85 -16.47 -16.48
CA GLY A 376 30.50 -16.41 -15.16
C GLY A 376 31.94 -15.89 -15.21
N PRO A 377 32.53 -15.49 -14.06
CA PRO A 377 33.95 -15.13 -14.00
C PRO A 377 34.83 -16.34 -14.29
N LEU A 378 36.02 -16.13 -14.85
CA LEU A 378 36.95 -17.19 -15.22
C LEU A 378 37.26 -18.13 -14.06
N ASP A 379 37.47 -17.61 -12.84
CA ASP A 379 37.73 -18.42 -11.65
C ASP A 379 36.61 -19.42 -11.30
N SER A 380 35.38 -19.17 -11.73
CA SER A 380 34.27 -20.12 -11.54
C SER A 380 34.39 -21.38 -12.41
N GLY A 381 35.21 -21.32 -13.47
CA GLY A 381 35.45 -22.41 -14.42
C GLY A 381 36.51 -23.42 -13.96
N VAL A 382 37.21 -23.18 -12.85
CA VAL A 382 38.21 -24.11 -12.28
C VAL A 382 37.55 -25.47 -12.04
N ASP A 383 38.14 -26.52 -12.61
CA ASP A 383 37.64 -27.91 -12.62
C ASP A 383 36.24 -28.12 -13.24
N LYS A 384 35.69 -27.11 -13.92
CA LYS A 384 34.29 -27.10 -14.40
C LYS A 384 34.12 -26.74 -15.88
N VAL A 385 35.19 -26.80 -16.68
CA VAL A 385 35.11 -26.56 -18.13
C VAL A 385 34.35 -27.69 -18.83
N PRO A 386 33.20 -27.43 -19.49
CA PRO A 386 32.37 -28.47 -20.10
C PRO A 386 32.92 -28.96 -21.44
N LYS A 387 32.59 -30.20 -21.82
CA LYS A 387 33.07 -30.87 -23.05
C LYS A 387 32.00 -31.01 -24.14
N ASP A 388 30.73 -30.83 -23.78
CA ASP A 388 29.55 -31.05 -24.61
C ASP A 388 28.98 -29.76 -25.23
N GLN A 389 29.59 -28.61 -24.93
CA GLN A 389 29.14 -27.29 -25.41
C GLN A 389 30.32 -26.35 -25.74
N PRO A 390 30.12 -25.32 -26.59
CA PRO A 390 31.14 -24.30 -26.85
C PRO A 390 31.45 -23.47 -25.59
N VAL A 391 32.73 -23.19 -25.38
CA VAL A 391 33.24 -22.35 -24.28
C VAL A 391 33.90 -21.09 -24.85
N ILE A 392 33.32 -19.93 -24.58
CA ILE A 392 33.84 -18.63 -25.03
C ILE A 392 34.53 -17.95 -23.86
N VAL A 393 35.78 -17.53 -24.02
CA VAL A 393 36.57 -16.87 -22.98
C VAL A 393 36.81 -15.42 -23.36
N ILE A 394 36.39 -14.47 -22.54
CA ILE A 394 36.56 -13.03 -22.77
C ILE A 394 37.38 -12.43 -21.64
N SER A 395 38.65 -12.10 -21.88
CA SER A 395 39.53 -11.65 -20.80
C SER A 395 40.32 -10.41 -21.18
N SER A 396 40.71 -9.62 -20.18
CA SER A 396 41.67 -8.53 -20.34
C SER A 396 43.05 -8.88 -19.79
N SER A 397 44.02 -8.00 -19.98
CA SER A 397 45.33 -8.08 -19.33
C SER A 397 45.60 -6.77 -18.59
N TYR A 398 46.01 -6.86 -17.33
CA TYR A 398 46.41 -5.70 -16.52
C TYR A 398 47.90 -5.81 -16.23
N GLU A 399 48.73 -4.99 -16.89
CA GLU A 399 50.20 -5.06 -16.79
C GLU A 399 50.75 -6.47 -17.07
N GLY A 400 50.06 -7.20 -17.94
CA GLY A 400 50.37 -8.58 -18.28
C GLY A 400 49.86 -9.62 -17.30
N GLN A 401 49.34 -9.24 -16.14
CA GLN A 401 48.71 -10.16 -15.19
C GLN A 401 47.24 -10.40 -15.52
N PRO A 402 46.67 -11.56 -15.10
CA PRO A 402 45.26 -11.79 -15.23
C PRO A 402 44.45 -10.80 -14.39
N PRO A 403 43.22 -10.49 -14.80
CA PRO A 403 42.23 -9.86 -13.94
C PRO A 403 42.07 -10.66 -12.63
N ASP A 404 41.68 -9.98 -11.55
CA ASP A 404 41.60 -10.55 -10.20
C ASP A 404 40.64 -11.75 -10.16
N ASN A 405 39.56 -11.69 -10.94
CA ASN A 405 38.56 -12.76 -11.09
C ASN A 405 38.89 -13.83 -12.15
N ALA A 406 40.14 -13.83 -12.62
CA ALA A 406 40.70 -14.82 -13.55
C ALA A 406 42.05 -15.38 -13.05
N ALA A 407 42.55 -14.90 -11.91
CA ALA A 407 43.89 -15.24 -11.42
C ALA A 407 43.99 -16.73 -11.07
N HIS A 408 43.00 -17.27 -10.35
CA HIS A 408 42.99 -18.68 -9.97
C HIS A 408 42.82 -19.60 -11.18
N PHE A 409 42.00 -19.21 -12.15
CA PHE A 409 41.82 -19.99 -13.38
C PHE A 409 43.09 -20.08 -14.21
N VAL A 410 43.81 -18.97 -14.35
CA VAL A 410 45.09 -18.93 -15.09
C VAL A 410 46.14 -19.81 -14.40
N GLU A 411 46.27 -19.74 -13.07
CA GLU A 411 47.17 -20.61 -12.32
C GLU A 411 46.80 -22.10 -12.47
N TRP A 412 45.50 -22.40 -12.35
CA TRP A 412 44.97 -23.76 -12.49
C TRP A 412 45.24 -24.36 -13.88
N ILE A 413 44.88 -23.66 -14.97
CA ILE A 413 45.02 -24.20 -16.32
C ILE A 413 46.49 -24.43 -16.72
N GLN A 414 47.41 -23.60 -16.22
CA GLN A 414 48.85 -23.78 -16.41
C GLN A 414 49.39 -25.02 -15.69
N GLY A 415 48.77 -25.40 -14.56
CA GLY A 415 49.13 -26.60 -13.79
C GLY A 415 48.61 -27.92 -14.37
N LEU A 416 47.71 -27.88 -15.35
CA LEU A 416 47.10 -29.09 -15.92
C LEU A 416 48.05 -29.87 -16.84
N ALA A 417 47.95 -31.20 -16.81
CA ALA A 417 48.65 -32.08 -17.74
C ALA A 417 48.08 -31.95 -19.17
N SER A 418 48.93 -32.14 -20.18
CA SER A 418 48.48 -32.15 -21.58
C SER A 418 47.45 -33.25 -21.85
N GLY A 419 46.44 -32.94 -22.67
CA GLY A 419 45.36 -33.86 -23.04
C GLY A 419 44.15 -33.90 -22.08
N THR A 420 44.22 -33.23 -20.92
CA THR A 420 43.14 -33.23 -19.90
C THR A 420 41.81 -32.64 -20.43
N MET A 421 41.88 -31.68 -21.36
CA MET A 421 40.73 -31.00 -21.97
C MET A 421 40.35 -31.56 -23.35
N THR A 422 40.77 -32.78 -23.69
CA THR A 422 40.32 -33.45 -24.93
C THR A 422 38.79 -33.49 -24.98
N GLY A 423 38.23 -32.97 -26.08
CA GLY A 423 36.79 -32.86 -26.33
C GLY A 423 36.18 -31.46 -26.11
N VAL A 424 36.89 -30.54 -25.44
CA VAL A 424 36.40 -29.15 -25.25
C VAL A 424 36.53 -28.36 -26.55
N LYS A 425 35.48 -27.61 -26.92
CA LYS A 425 35.50 -26.66 -28.04
C LYS A 425 35.51 -25.23 -27.49
N TYR A 426 36.48 -24.40 -27.87
CA TYR A 426 36.64 -23.07 -27.26
C TYR A 426 36.98 -21.95 -28.25
N ALA A 427 36.64 -20.71 -27.88
CA ALA A 427 37.10 -19.48 -28.54
C ALA A 427 37.56 -18.45 -27.50
N VAL A 428 38.45 -17.55 -27.88
CA VAL A 428 38.94 -16.49 -26.97
C VAL A 428 38.80 -15.13 -27.63
N TYR A 429 38.28 -14.16 -26.87
CA TYR A 429 38.33 -12.74 -27.20
C TYR A 429 39.13 -11.98 -26.13
N GLY A 430 40.09 -11.19 -26.56
CA GLY A 430 40.98 -10.43 -25.69
C GLY A 430 40.71 -8.93 -25.75
N CYS A 431 40.51 -8.30 -24.60
CA CYS A 431 40.55 -6.84 -24.49
C CYS A 431 41.93 -6.39 -24.01
N GLY A 432 42.62 -5.58 -24.79
CA GLY A 432 43.93 -5.03 -24.43
C GLY A 432 43.93 -3.51 -24.58
N ASN A 433 45.03 -2.89 -24.17
CA ASN A 433 45.29 -1.49 -24.47
C ASN A 433 46.74 -1.38 -25.00
N HIS A 434 46.91 -0.83 -26.21
CA HIS A 434 48.24 -0.77 -26.86
C HIS A 434 49.26 0.09 -26.10
N ASP A 435 48.83 0.97 -25.19
CA ASP A 435 49.74 1.72 -24.31
C ASP A 435 50.64 0.78 -23.48
N TRP A 436 50.17 -0.44 -23.20
CA TRP A 436 50.94 -1.51 -22.55
C TRP A 436 51.58 -2.46 -23.57
N THR A 437 52.39 -1.91 -24.46
CA THR A 437 53.05 -2.59 -25.60
C THR A 437 53.70 -3.94 -25.27
N SER A 438 54.43 -4.06 -24.15
CA SER A 438 55.12 -5.30 -23.76
C SER A 438 54.21 -6.42 -23.27
N THR A 439 52.97 -6.10 -22.92
CA THR A 439 52.01 -7.03 -22.30
C THR A 439 50.66 -7.05 -23.02
N PHE A 440 50.60 -6.47 -24.23
CA PHE A 440 49.38 -6.31 -25.01
C PHE A 440 48.74 -7.66 -25.36
N HIS A 441 47.54 -7.88 -24.82
CA HIS A 441 46.77 -9.13 -24.89
C HIS A 441 47.48 -10.37 -24.32
N ARG A 442 48.45 -10.21 -23.39
CA ARG A 442 49.23 -11.34 -22.84
C ARG A 442 48.33 -12.46 -22.29
N ILE A 443 47.33 -12.13 -21.47
CA ILE A 443 46.49 -13.11 -20.78
C ILE A 443 45.50 -13.80 -21.72
N PRO A 444 44.77 -13.10 -22.62
CA PRO A 444 43.98 -13.76 -23.65
C PRO A 444 44.80 -14.73 -24.51
N LYS A 445 46.00 -14.32 -24.94
CA LYS A 445 46.90 -15.19 -25.71
C LYS A 445 47.41 -16.38 -24.89
N LEU A 446 47.69 -16.18 -23.60
CA LEU A 446 48.09 -17.24 -22.69
C LEU A 446 46.97 -18.26 -22.51
N LEU A 447 45.75 -17.81 -22.21
CA LEU A 447 44.58 -18.67 -22.06
C LEU A 447 44.37 -19.51 -23.32
N ASP A 448 44.39 -18.89 -24.49
CA ASP A 448 44.28 -19.59 -25.76
C ASP A 448 45.38 -20.65 -25.96
N ALA A 449 46.64 -20.36 -25.63
CA ALA A 449 47.72 -21.32 -25.71
C ALA A 449 47.56 -22.50 -24.72
N GLU A 450 47.13 -22.23 -23.49
CA GLU A 450 46.94 -23.25 -22.45
C GLU A 450 45.76 -24.17 -22.74
N PHE A 451 44.64 -23.64 -23.25
CA PHE A 451 43.51 -24.46 -23.72
C PHE A 451 43.96 -25.42 -24.82
N ASN A 452 44.75 -24.94 -25.79
CA ASN A 452 45.31 -25.77 -26.86
C ASN A 452 46.29 -26.83 -26.31
N ARG A 453 47.23 -26.45 -25.44
CA ARG A 453 48.19 -27.37 -24.79
C ARG A 453 47.48 -28.49 -24.00
N CYS A 454 46.35 -28.17 -23.38
CA CYS A 454 45.50 -29.11 -22.65
C CYS A 454 44.65 -30.02 -23.56
N GLY A 455 44.69 -29.85 -24.88
CA GLY A 455 44.00 -30.71 -25.86
C GLY A 455 42.59 -30.24 -26.26
N ALA A 456 42.20 -29.00 -25.92
CA ALA A 456 40.95 -28.40 -26.40
C ALA A 456 41.05 -28.00 -27.88
N THR A 457 39.93 -28.01 -28.59
CA THR A 457 39.84 -27.63 -30.01
C THR A 457 39.35 -26.19 -30.14
N ARG A 458 40.15 -25.32 -30.77
CA ARG A 458 39.75 -23.94 -31.06
C ARG A 458 38.69 -23.92 -32.17
N VAL A 459 37.60 -23.18 -31.99
CA VAL A 459 36.51 -23.06 -32.99
C VAL A 459 36.66 -21.91 -33.96
N THR A 460 37.30 -20.80 -33.56
CA THR A 460 37.61 -19.65 -34.41
C THR A 460 38.89 -18.97 -33.92
N ASP A 461 39.52 -18.16 -34.77
CA ASP A 461 40.70 -17.38 -34.39
C ASP A 461 40.42 -16.42 -33.22
N VAL A 462 41.47 -16.15 -32.43
CA VAL A 462 41.39 -15.28 -31.26
C VAL A 462 41.05 -13.87 -31.70
N GLY A 463 39.93 -13.34 -31.20
CA GLY A 463 39.58 -11.94 -31.42
C GLY A 463 40.35 -11.05 -30.46
N LEU A 464 40.88 -9.93 -30.94
CA LEU A 464 41.71 -9.03 -30.15
C LEU A 464 41.24 -7.59 -30.37
N GLY A 465 40.69 -6.99 -29.32
CA GLY A 465 40.23 -5.62 -29.31
C GLY A 465 41.16 -4.70 -28.51
N ASP A 466 41.30 -3.47 -28.98
CA ASP A 466 42.04 -2.42 -28.31
C ASP A 466 41.09 -1.40 -27.67
N VAL A 467 41.21 -1.22 -26.36
CA VAL A 467 40.38 -0.29 -25.58
C VAL A 467 40.83 1.16 -25.80
N ALA A 468 42.09 1.40 -26.15
CA ALA A 468 42.59 2.76 -26.40
C ALA A 468 42.00 3.38 -27.69
N ASP A 469 41.55 2.56 -28.63
CA ASP A 469 40.88 3.01 -29.86
C ASP A 469 39.47 3.55 -29.60
N GLY A 470 38.93 3.39 -28.39
CA GLY A 470 37.60 3.85 -28.00
C GLY A 470 36.44 3.07 -28.62
N ASP A 471 36.73 2.05 -29.43
CA ASP A 471 35.74 1.29 -30.21
C ASP A 471 35.73 -0.23 -29.92
N ILE A 472 35.92 -0.58 -28.65
CA ILE A 472 36.04 -1.97 -28.21
C ILE A 472 34.79 -2.81 -28.50
N PHE A 473 33.61 -2.18 -28.49
CA PHE A 473 32.33 -2.84 -28.72
C PHE A 473 32.14 -3.18 -30.20
N ASN A 474 32.41 -2.27 -31.14
CA ASN A 474 32.30 -2.60 -32.57
C ASN A 474 33.36 -3.63 -32.99
N HIS A 475 34.58 -3.60 -32.43
CA HIS A 475 35.58 -4.64 -32.67
C HIS A 475 35.09 -6.02 -32.21
N PHE A 476 34.39 -6.07 -31.08
CA PHE A 476 33.79 -7.29 -30.57
C PHE A 476 32.63 -7.75 -31.45
N ASP A 477 31.70 -6.86 -31.80
CA ASP A 477 30.55 -7.13 -32.67
C ASP A 477 30.99 -7.69 -34.03
N LYS A 478 32.01 -7.08 -34.63
CA LYS A 478 32.61 -7.58 -35.86
C LYS A 478 33.18 -9.00 -35.71
N TRP A 479 33.92 -9.27 -34.64
CA TRP A 479 34.47 -10.61 -34.41
C TRP A 479 33.37 -11.65 -34.16
N GLN A 480 32.34 -11.30 -33.38
CA GLN A 480 31.26 -12.24 -33.12
C GLN A 480 30.46 -12.55 -34.39
N ASP A 481 30.11 -11.54 -35.17
CA ASP A 481 29.30 -11.69 -36.39
C ASP A 481 30.03 -12.38 -37.53
N GLU A 482 31.27 -11.97 -37.81
CA GLU A 482 32.01 -12.48 -38.97
C GLU A 482 32.69 -13.82 -38.69
N GLN A 483 33.09 -14.09 -37.44
CA GLN A 483 33.94 -15.24 -37.10
C GLN A 483 33.30 -16.23 -36.13
N LEU A 484 32.80 -15.76 -34.99
CA LEU A 484 32.27 -16.65 -33.97
C LEU A 484 31.00 -17.37 -34.45
N TRP A 485 29.98 -16.61 -34.85
CA TRP A 485 28.69 -17.14 -35.24
C TRP A 485 28.74 -17.96 -36.52
N SER A 486 29.62 -17.60 -37.46
CA SER A 486 29.90 -18.38 -38.67
C SER A 486 30.53 -19.74 -38.36
N SER A 487 31.35 -19.85 -37.31
CA SER A 487 32.04 -21.08 -36.93
C SER A 487 31.20 -22.04 -36.09
N ILE A 488 30.30 -21.52 -35.24
CA ILE A 488 29.45 -22.34 -34.36
C ILE A 488 28.01 -22.51 -34.87
N GLY A 489 27.56 -21.68 -35.81
CA GLY A 489 26.20 -21.65 -36.38
C GLY A 489 25.19 -20.84 -35.56
N GLY A 490 24.00 -20.58 -36.14
CA GLY A 490 22.86 -19.91 -35.47
C GLY A 490 22.04 -19.06 -36.45
N ASP A 491 20.82 -19.49 -36.80
CA ASP A 491 19.91 -18.70 -37.64
C ASP A 491 19.35 -17.52 -36.83
N VAL A 492 19.34 -16.32 -37.42
CA VAL A 492 18.83 -15.10 -36.78
C VAL A 492 17.31 -15.13 -36.82
N ASP A 493 16.66 -15.19 -35.67
CA ASP A 493 15.19 -15.03 -35.58
C ASP A 493 14.84 -13.53 -35.62
N PRO A 494 14.18 -13.00 -36.68
CA PRO A 494 14.01 -11.55 -36.88
C PRO A 494 13.07 -10.86 -35.88
N ALA A 495 12.52 -11.58 -34.90
CA ALA A 495 11.43 -11.12 -34.04
C ALA A 495 11.85 -10.42 -32.74
N GLU A 496 13.15 -10.36 -32.41
CA GLU A 496 13.64 -9.80 -31.13
C GLU A 496 14.66 -8.65 -31.31
N GLU A 497 14.36 -7.65 -32.15
CA GLU A 497 15.01 -6.32 -31.99
C GLU A 497 14.44 -5.65 -30.73
N GLY A 498 15.30 -5.43 -29.74
CA GLY A 498 14.95 -5.06 -28.36
C GLY A 498 14.07 -3.83 -28.23
N THR A 499 12.79 -4.05 -27.95
CA THR A 499 11.90 -3.02 -27.42
C THR A 499 12.30 -2.68 -25.99
N VAL A 500 12.55 -1.40 -25.71
CA VAL A 500 12.76 -0.90 -24.33
C VAL A 500 11.45 -1.09 -23.58
N GLU A 501 11.40 -2.10 -22.69
CA GLU A 501 10.32 -2.23 -21.71
C GLU A 501 10.45 -1.09 -20.71
N VAL A 502 9.52 -0.13 -20.77
CA VAL A 502 9.42 0.98 -19.81
C VAL A 502 8.30 0.65 -18.83
N ASP A 503 8.67 0.45 -17.55
CA ASP A 503 7.71 0.41 -16.46
C ASP A 503 7.43 1.84 -15.96
N ILE A 504 6.17 2.22 -15.85
CA ILE A 504 5.73 3.57 -15.47
C ILE A 504 5.06 3.48 -14.10
N ASP A 505 5.79 3.84 -13.04
CA ASP A 505 5.26 3.95 -11.68
C ASP A 505 4.79 5.39 -11.39
N THR A 506 3.48 5.62 -11.44
CA THR A 506 2.84 6.90 -11.06
C THR A 506 2.56 7.03 -9.56
N ASP A 507 2.82 5.97 -8.78
CA ASP A 507 2.34 5.79 -7.41
C ASP A 507 3.45 5.90 -6.35
N ALA A 508 4.72 5.74 -6.74
CA ALA A 508 5.89 5.85 -5.87
C ALA A 508 5.87 7.11 -4.99
N ARG A 509 5.60 8.28 -5.59
CA ARG A 509 5.63 9.57 -4.89
C ARG A 509 4.55 9.67 -3.82
N LYS A 510 3.30 9.36 -4.17
CA LYS A 510 2.16 9.48 -3.24
C LYS A 510 2.26 8.45 -2.11
N SER A 511 2.76 7.25 -2.41
CA SER A 511 3.03 6.20 -1.42
C SER A 511 4.10 6.63 -0.42
N THR A 512 5.24 7.13 -0.92
CA THR A 512 6.35 7.62 -0.10
C THR A 512 5.93 8.78 0.82
N LEU A 513 5.11 9.71 0.30
CA LEU A 513 4.57 10.84 1.07
C LEU A 513 3.36 10.47 1.95
N ARG A 514 2.90 9.22 1.90
CA ARG A 514 1.71 8.72 2.60
C ARG A 514 0.45 9.57 2.31
N GLN A 515 0.29 10.01 1.07
CA GLN A 515 -0.84 10.81 0.61
C GLN A 515 -1.80 9.96 -0.22
N ASP A 516 -3.08 9.94 0.17
CA ASP A 516 -4.14 9.28 -0.57
C ASP A 516 -4.72 10.25 -1.62
N VAL A 517 -4.04 10.36 -2.76
CA VAL A 517 -4.37 11.20 -3.92
C VAL A 517 -4.38 10.37 -5.20
N ARG A 518 -5.15 10.80 -6.20
CA ARG A 518 -5.27 10.16 -7.52
C ARG A 518 -5.04 11.19 -8.61
N GLU A 519 -4.68 10.75 -9.80
CA GLU A 519 -4.48 11.64 -10.95
C GLU A 519 -5.82 12.21 -11.45
N ALA A 520 -5.88 13.52 -11.61
CA ALA A 520 -6.94 14.26 -12.31
C ALA A 520 -6.32 15.01 -13.49
N THR A 521 -7.10 15.15 -14.56
CA THR A 521 -6.64 15.85 -15.78
C THR A 521 -7.19 17.27 -15.81
N VAL A 522 -6.33 18.24 -16.11
CA VAL A 522 -6.73 19.65 -16.22
C VAL A 522 -7.50 19.89 -17.52
N ILE A 523 -8.72 20.40 -17.40
CA ILE A 523 -9.58 20.80 -18.52
C ILE A 523 -9.35 22.28 -18.87
N SER A 524 -9.29 23.15 -17.86
CA SER A 524 -9.03 24.57 -18.11
C SER A 524 -8.51 25.29 -16.86
N ASN A 525 -7.72 26.35 -17.06
CA ASN A 525 -7.15 27.17 -15.99
C ASN A 525 -7.19 28.65 -16.33
N LYS A 526 -8.22 29.37 -15.86
CA LYS A 526 -8.52 30.76 -16.26
C LYS A 526 -8.24 31.76 -15.14
N VAL A 527 -7.69 32.91 -15.49
CA VAL A 527 -7.60 34.07 -14.58
C VAL A 527 -8.95 34.78 -14.55
N LEU A 528 -9.44 35.10 -13.35
CA LEU A 528 -10.73 35.76 -13.13
C LEU A 528 -10.62 37.26 -12.78
N THR A 529 -9.41 37.76 -12.54
CA THR A 529 -9.17 39.15 -12.15
C THR A 529 -8.49 39.94 -13.25
N ALA A 530 -8.73 41.24 -13.29
CA ALA A 530 -8.10 42.15 -14.23
C ALA A 530 -6.59 42.32 -13.94
N PRO A 531 -5.76 42.67 -14.95
CA PRO A 531 -4.35 42.97 -14.74
C PRO A 531 -4.12 44.02 -13.65
N GLY A 532 -3.15 43.75 -12.76
CA GLY A 532 -2.81 44.62 -11.63
C GLY A 532 -3.63 44.38 -10.35
N GLU A 533 -4.67 43.54 -10.39
CA GLU A 533 -5.27 42.98 -9.17
C GLU A 533 -4.54 41.72 -8.71
N PRO A 534 -4.63 41.34 -7.42
CA PRO A 534 -4.21 40.02 -6.97
C PRO A 534 -4.85 38.93 -7.83
N GLU A 535 -4.03 38.06 -8.39
CA GLU A 535 -4.48 37.04 -9.34
C GLU A 535 -5.36 36.01 -8.62
N LYS A 536 -6.59 35.83 -9.11
CA LYS A 536 -7.48 34.75 -8.68
C LYS A 536 -7.83 33.91 -9.90
N ARG A 537 -7.80 32.59 -9.76
CA ARG A 537 -7.97 31.66 -10.88
C ARG A 537 -9.08 30.66 -10.63
N HIS A 538 -9.60 30.14 -11.72
CA HIS A 538 -10.57 29.06 -11.78
C HIS A 538 -9.97 27.89 -12.58
N LEU A 539 -9.90 26.73 -11.94
CA LEU A 539 -9.37 25.50 -12.51
C LEU A 539 -10.49 24.49 -12.59
N VAL A 540 -10.63 23.85 -13.75
CA VAL A 540 -11.59 22.77 -14.00
C VAL A 540 -10.82 21.50 -14.30
N LEU A 541 -11.22 20.39 -13.69
CA LEU A 541 -10.51 19.12 -13.71
C LEU A 541 -11.48 17.96 -13.97
N THR A 542 -11.07 16.99 -14.78
CA THR A 542 -11.69 15.67 -14.82
C THR A 542 -11.24 14.87 -13.60
N LEU A 543 -12.20 14.44 -12.79
CA LEU A 543 -11.97 13.57 -11.65
C LEU A 543 -11.69 12.14 -12.10
N PRO A 544 -10.80 11.40 -11.40
CA PRO A 544 -10.55 10.00 -11.69
C PRO A 544 -11.77 9.13 -11.40
N THR A 545 -11.86 7.99 -12.08
CA THR A 545 -12.95 7.02 -11.91
C THR A 545 -13.13 6.62 -10.44
N GLY A 546 -14.38 6.63 -9.98
CA GLY A 546 -14.74 6.31 -8.59
C GLY A 546 -14.55 7.45 -7.59
N MET A 547 -14.09 8.63 -8.01
CA MET A 547 -14.02 9.82 -7.16
C MET A 547 -15.30 10.66 -7.30
N SER A 548 -16.15 10.63 -6.28
CA SER A 548 -17.38 11.43 -6.19
C SER A 548 -17.24 12.56 -5.18
N TYR A 549 -17.97 13.66 -5.38
CA TYR A 549 -18.06 14.78 -4.43
C TYR A 549 -19.49 15.29 -4.30
N LYS A 550 -19.75 16.11 -3.29
CA LYS A 550 -20.97 16.91 -3.11
C LYS A 550 -20.63 18.39 -3.21
N ALA A 551 -21.57 19.21 -3.67
CA ALA A 551 -21.41 20.66 -3.61
C ALA A 551 -21.12 21.08 -2.14
N GLY A 552 -20.02 21.81 -1.95
CA GLY A 552 -19.51 22.21 -0.63
C GLY A 552 -18.31 21.40 -0.12
N ASP A 553 -17.98 20.26 -0.73
CA ASP A 553 -16.76 19.50 -0.42
C ASP A 553 -15.47 20.25 -0.84
N TYR A 554 -14.33 19.75 -0.38
CA TYR A 554 -13.01 20.26 -0.73
C TYR A 554 -12.32 19.37 -1.76
N LEU A 555 -11.53 19.98 -2.62
CA LEU A 555 -10.52 19.30 -3.41
C LEU A 555 -9.14 19.57 -2.79
N ALA A 556 -8.50 18.50 -2.35
CA ALA A 556 -7.14 18.52 -1.85
C ALA A 556 -6.15 18.25 -2.99
N VAL A 557 -5.18 19.15 -3.20
CA VAL A 557 -4.16 19.05 -4.25
C VAL A 557 -2.79 18.78 -3.62
N LEU A 558 -2.03 17.82 -4.16
CA LEU A 558 -0.64 17.58 -3.79
C LEU A 558 0.30 18.37 -4.72
N PRO A 559 0.92 19.47 -4.27
CA PRO A 559 1.68 20.36 -5.14
C PRO A 559 3.16 19.95 -5.27
N ILE A 560 3.92 20.66 -6.10
CA ILE A 560 5.39 20.63 -6.14
C ILE A 560 5.96 22.02 -5.84
N ASN A 561 7.22 22.10 -5.42
CA ASN A 561 7.89 23.39 -5.20
C ASN A 561 8.11 24.17 -6.49
N ASP A 562 8.18 25.49 -6.36
CA ASP A 562 8.55 26.36 -7.47
C ASP A 562 10.02 26.15 -7.88
N GLN A 563 10.29 26.09 -9.19
CA GLN A 563 11.65 25.95 -9.74
C GLN A 563 12.64 26.97 -9.18
N ARG A 564 12.20 28.19 -8.83
CA ARG A 564 13.07 29.20 -8.21
C ARG A 564 13.61 28.73 -6.85
N ASN A 565 12.77 28.12 -6.01
CA ASN A 565 13.19 27.63 -4.70
C ASN A 565 14.04 26.36 -4.80
N ILE A 566 13.77 25.49 -5.78
CA ILE A 566 14.58 24.30 -6.05
C ILE A 566 16.01 24.71 -6.43
N ARG A 567 16.16 25.66 -7.36
CA ARG A 567 17.48 26.18 -7.78
C ARG A 567 18.25 26.83 -6.63
N ARG A 568 17.57 27.56 -5.76
CA ARG A 568 18.19 28.14 -4.55
C ARG A 568 18.80 27.05 -3.64
N ALA A 569 18.06 25.96 -3.41
CA ALA A 569 18.55 24.86 -2.60
C ALA A 569 19.71 24.10 -3.27
N LEU A 570 19.65 23.84 -4.58
CA LEU A 570 20.74 23.22 -5.34
C LEU A 570 22.02 24.06 -5.26
N ASN A 571 21.90 25.38 -5.50
CA ASN A 571 23.02 26.31 -5.42
C ASN A 571 23.62 26.38 -4.01
N ARG A 572 22.80 26.34 -2.96
CA ARG A 572 23.30 26.39 -1.57
C ARG A 572 24.21 25.20 -1.22
N TYR A 573 24.00 24.07 -1.87
CA TYR A 573 24.75 22.83 -1.67
C TYR A 573 25.71 22.50 -2.82
N ASN A 574 25.92 23.41 -3.76
CA ASN A 574 26.74 23.22 -4.96
C ASN A 574 26.43 21.93 -5.72
N LEU A 575 25.15 21.56 -5.79
CA LEU A 575 24.70 20.38 -6.51
C LEU A 575 24.41 20.75 -7.97
N PRO A 576 24.96 20.00 -8.96
CA PRO A 576 24.54 20.14 -10.35
C PRO A 576 23.09 19.67 -10.54
N TRP A 577 22.49 20.02 -11.68
CA TRP A 577 21.06 19.76 -11.94
C TRP A 577 20.71 18.26 -12.03
N ASP A 578 21.69 17.43 -12.39
CA ASP A 578 21.63 15.98 -12.57
C ASP A 578 22.15 15.20 -11.34
N ALA A 579 22.41 15.89 -10.22
CA ALA A 579 22.90 15.26 -9.01
C ALA A 579 21.93 14.17 -8.51
N MET A 580 22.48 12.98 -8.24
CA MET A 580 21.75 11.84 -7.66
C MET A 580 22.08 11.70 -6.17
N LEU A 581 21.06 11.49 -5.35
CA LEU A 581 21.13 11.30 -3.91
C LEU A 581 20.76 9.87 -3.55
N THR A 582 21.56 9.22 -2.70
CA THR A 582 21.22 7.92 -2.11
C THR A 582 21.08 8.07 -0.60
N ILE A 583 19.85 7.98 -0.11
CA ILE A 583 19.57 7.99 1.33
C ILE A 583 19.64 6.55 1.84
N LYS A 584 20.42 6.31 2.90
CA LYS A 584 20.66 4.96 3.44
C LYS A 584 19.37 4.30 3.95
N VAL A 585 19.24 2.99 3.73
CA VAL A 585 18.16 2.16 4.30
C VAL A 585 18.19 2.26 5.82
N GLY A 586 17.02 2.42 6.44
CA GLY A 586 16.89 2.60 7.90
C GLY A 586 17.05 4.04 8.38
N ALA A 587 17.27 5.01 7.49
CA ALA A 587 17.18 6.42 7.84
C ALA A 587 15.75 6.76 8.31
N ASN A 588 15.63 7.49 9.42
CA ASN A 588 14.34 7.93 9.93
C ASN A 588 13.80 9.12 9.10
N THR A 589 13.25 8.81 7.92
CA THR A 589 12.78 9.80 6.95
C THR A 589 11.58 9.28 6.16
N THR A 590 10.80 10.19 5.58
CA THR A 590 9.75 9.89 4.59
C THR A 590 10.26 10.04 3.16
N LEU A 591 11.56 10.20 2.95
CA LEU A 591 12.18 10.27 1.63
C LEU A 591 12.52 8.86 1.11
N PRO A 592 12.62 8.66 -0.21
CA PRO A 592 13.05 7.38 -0.78
C PRO A 592 14.42 6.95 -0.23
N THR A 593 14.58 5.67 0.14
CA THR A 593 15.83 5.12 0.68
C THR A 593 16.28 3.88 -0.08
N GLY A 594 17.58 3.59 -0.04
CA GLY A 594 18.16 2.37 -0.61
C GLY A 594 18.42 2.38 -2.11
N HIS A 595 18.13 3.49 -2.80
CA HIS A 595 18.39 3.66 -4.24
C HIS A 595 18.72 5.12 -4.58
N PRO A 596 19.43 5.38 -5.69
CA PRO A 596 19.69 6.74 -6.18
C PRO A 596 18.40 7.43 -6.64
N VAL A 597 18.19 8.67 -6.22
CA VAL A 597 17.07 9.54 -6.62
C VAL A 597 17.59 10.93 -6.97
N SER A 598 17.04 11.58 -7.99
CA SER A 598 17.46 12.94 -8.34
C SER A 598 17.29 13.92 -7.17
N ALA A 599 18.31 14.73 -6.92
CA ALA A 599 18.25 15.84 -5.98
C ALA A 599 17.12 16.82 -6.37
N MET A 600 16.91 17.00 -7.68
CA MET A 600 15.84 17.83 -8.21
C MET A 600 14.47 17.28 -7.83
N ASP A 601 14.27 15.96 -7.92
CA ASP A 601 13.01 15.32 -7.53
C ASP A 601 12.77 15.42 -6.02
N VAL A 602 13.79 15.13 -5.19
CA VAL A 602 13.67 15.26 -3.73
C VAL A 602 13.26 16.67 -3.33
N LEU A 603 13.97 17.69 -3.84
CA LEU A 603 13.72 19.10 -3.53
C LEU A 603 12.44 19.64 -4.17
N SER A 604 11.99 19.09 -5.29
CA SER A 604 10.76 19.49 -5.97
C SER A 604 9.52 18.89 -5.32
N ALA A 605 9.53 17.57 -5.15
CA ALA A 605 8.34 16.76 -5.02
C ALA A 605 8.11 16.23 -3.60
N TYR A 606 9.16 16.10 -2.78
CA TYR A 606 9.06 15.38 -1.50
C TYR A 606 9.10 16.26 -0.24
N VAL A 607 9.70 17.46 -0.29
CA VAL A 607 9.89 18.33 0.89
C VAL A 607 9.33 19.72 0.68
N GLU A 608 9.03 20.47 1.75
CA GLU A 608 8.64 21.88 1.63
C GLU A 608 9.76 22.86 1.95
N LEU A 609 10.23 23.57 0.93
CA LEU A 609 11.37 24.51 1.05
C LEU A 609 10.99 25.85 1.71
N GLY A 610 9.73 26.26 1.61
CA GLY A 610 9.27 27.60 2.01
C GLY A 610 8.63 27.71 3.39
N GLN A 611 8.72 26.68 4.24
CA GLN A 611 8.14 26.71 5.59
C GLN A 611 9.03 27.50 6.55
N PRO A 612 8.44 28.32 7.46
CA PRO A 612 9.20 29.01 8.48
C PRO A 612 10.04 28.06 9.34
N ALA A 613 11.26 28.46 9.67
CA ALA A 613 12.17 27.68 10.49
C ALA A 613 11.62 27.51 11.92
N THR A 614 11.76 26.31 12.49
CA THR A 614 11.45 26.09 13.91
C THR A 614 12.60 26.57 14.80
N ARG A 615 12.36 26.78 16.11
CA ARG A 615 13.43 27.10 17.07
C ARG A 615 14.57 26.08 17.04
N LYS A 616 14.23 24.79 16.85
CA LYS A 616 15.23 23.71 16.73
C LYS A 616 16.05 23.84 15.45
N ASN A 617 15.42 24.20 14.33
CA ASN A 617 16.13 24.41 13.06
C ASN A 617 17.15 25.56 13.21
N VAL A 618 16.74 26.69 13.79
CA VAL A 618 17.62 27.85 14.02
C VAL A 618 18.80 27.48 14.92
N ALA A 619 18.56 26.78 16.04
CA ALA A 619 19.63 26.34 16.93
C ALA A 619 20.61 25.36 16.25
N ARG A 620 20.11 24.44 15.42
CA ARG A 620 20.96 23.51 14.67
C ARG A 620 21.79 24.21 13.60
N ILE A 621 21.23 25.20 12.90
CA ILE A 621 21.99 26.05 11.96
C ILE A 621 23.09 26.81 12.72
N ALA A 622 22.78 27.43 13.86
CA ALA A 622 23.77 28.12 14.69
C ALA A 622 24.92 27.18 15.08
N SER A 623 24.63 25.94 15.49
CA SER A 623 25.66 24.95 15.87
C SER A 623 26.60 24.53 14.73
N SER A 624 26.23 24.80 13.47
CA SER A 624 27.07 24.53 12.29
C SER A 624 27.98 25.70 11.89
N ILE A 625 27.96 26.81 12.63
CA ILE A 625 28.76 28.01 12.35
C ILE A 625 30.01 27.99 13.24
N SER A 626 31.19 28.10 12.62
CA SER A 626 32.47 28.11 13.33
C SER A 626 32.80 29.46 13.98
N ASP A 627 32.32 30.58 13.41
CA ASP A 627 32.50 31.92 13.96
C ASP A 627 31.60 32.11 15.20
N GLU A 628 32.23 32.28 16.36
CA GLU A 628 31.55 32.43 17.65
C GLU A 628 30.54 33.59 17.68
N LYS A 629 30.91 34.73 17.09
CA LYS A 629 30.08 35.93 17.10
C LYS A 629 28.83 35.73 16.25
N VAL A 630 29.00 35.16 15.06
CA VAL A 630 27.87 34.87 14.15
C VAL A 630 27.00 33.75 14.73
N ARG A 631 27.60 32.75 15.37
CA ARG A 631 26.85 31.67 16.05
C ARG A 631 25.93 32.22 17.12
N GLU A 632 26.43 33.08 18.02
CA GLU A 632 25.61 33.68 19.08
C GLU A 632 24.51 34.60 18.52
N GLU A 633 24.79 35.34 17.43
CA GLU A 633 23.78 36.13 16.71
C GLU A 633 22.63 35.26 16.19
N VAL A 634 22.94 34.16 15.48
CA VAL A 634 21.92 33.23 14.96
C VAL A 634 21.19 32.52 16.11
N LEU A 635 21.90 32.17 17.19
CA LEU A 635 21.29 31.55 18.36
C LEU A 635 20.30 32.49 19.06
N ALA A 636 20.56 33.80 19.09
CA ALA A 636 19.64 34.81 19.64
C ALA A 636 18.31 34.87 18.86
N LEU A 637 18.33 34.61 17.54
CA LEU A 637 17.11 34.47 16.73
C LEU A 637 16.22 33.30 17.16
N SER A 638 16.77 32.26 17.79
CA SER A 638 15.99 31.13 18.33
C SER A 638 15.33 31.43 19.68
N LYS A 639 15.76 32.51 20.37
CA LYS A 639 15.30 32.92 21.69
C LYS A 639 14.36 34.13 21.58
N GLU A 640 14.88 35.33 21.86
CA GLU A 640 14.13 36.59 21.94
C GLU A 640 13.69 37.09 20.55
N GLY A 641 14.50 36.84 19.51
CA GLY A 641 14.20 37.28 18.15
C GLY A 641 13.15 36.45 17.41
N PHE A 642 12.78 35.26 17.90
CA PHE A 642 12.06 34.25 17.11
C PHE A 642 10.71 34.72 16.56
N GLU A 643 9.90 35.37 17.38
CA GLU A 643 8.56 35.82 16.97
C GLU A 643 8.62 36.87 15.86
N ASN A 644 9.48 37.88 16.02
CA ASN A 644 9.54 39.01 15.11
C ASN A 644 10.41 38.74 13.88
N GLU A 645 11.53 38.04 14.05
CA GLU A 645 12.52 37.83 12.98
C GLU A 645 12.29 36.53 12.19
N ILE A 646 11.72 35.49 12.80
CA ILE A 646 11.47 34.21 12.12
C ILE A 646 10.00 34.08 11.73
N LEU A 647 9.07 34.09 12.69
CA LEU A 647 7.66 33.79 12.42
C LEU A 647 6.95 34.90 11.63
N LYS A 648 7.02 36.16 12.09
CA LYS A 648 6.39 37.28 11.39
C LYS A 648 6.98 37.52 10.00
N LYS A 649 8.30 37.38 9.85
CA LYS A 649 8.99 37.51 8.55
C LYS A 649 8.95 36.22 7.70
N ARG A 650 8.47 35.11 8.27
CA ARG A 650 8.37 33.79 7.62
C ARG A 650 9.71 33.27 7.07
N ARG A 651 10.82 33.48 7.78
CA ARG A 651 12.16 33.01 7.36
C ARG A 651 12.22 31.49 7.37
N SER A 652 12.53 30.87 6.24
CA SER A 652 12.74 29.43 6.11
C SER A 652 14.18 29.02 6.50
N PRO A 653 14.45 27.72 6.74
CA PRO A 653 15.83 27.24 6.92
C PRO A 653 16.74 27.60 5.73
N LEU A 654 16.19 27.55 4.50
CA LEU A 654 16.94 27.93 3.29
C LEU A 654 17.28 29.43 3.28
N ASP A 655 16.36 30.30 3.70
CA ASP A 655 16.64 31.74 3.80
C ASP A 655 17.77 32.02 4.79
N LEU A 656 17.76 31.35 5.95
CA LEU A 656 18.81 31.50 6.97
C LEU A 656 20.16 30.97 6.46
N LEU A 657 20.19 29.83 5.77
CA LEU A 657 21.43 29.29 5.22
C LEU A 657 22.02 30.16 4.10
N GLU A 658 21.19 30.90 3.35
CA GLU A 658 21.65 31.89 2.37
C GLU A 658 22.15 33.20 3.03
N GLU A 659 21.51 33.63 4.13
CA GLU A 659 21.89 34.84 4.88
C GLU A 659 23.17 34.64 5.69
N TYR A 660 23.40 33.42 6.20
CA TYR A 660 24.60 33.03 6.96
C TYR A 660 25.39 31.96 6.19
N PRO A 661 26.18 32.35 5.16
CA PRO A 661 26.87 31.41 4.28
C PRO A 661 27.97 30.58 4.98
N THR A 662 28.47 31.05 6.12
CA THR A 662 29.48 30.34 6.95
C THR A 662 28.90 29.17 7.75
N ALA A 663 27.58 28.94 7.71
CA ALA A 663 26.95 27.77 8.32
C ALA A 663 27.24 26.51 7.49
N GLU A 664 28.04 25.58 8.04
CA GLU A 664 28.42 24.32 7.39
C GLU A 664 27.42 23.19 7.74
N LEU A 665 26.12 23.42 7.50
CA LEU A 665 25.09 22.42 7.78
C LEU A 665 25.07 21.33 6.69
N PRO A 666 25.27 20.03 7.02
CA PRO A 666 25.24 18.95 6.04
C PRO A 666 23.88 18.83 5.32
N LEU A 667 23.89 18.40 4.05
CA LEU A 667 22.67 18.25 3.24
C LEU A 667 21.63 17.33 3.90
N GLY A 668 22.07 16.22 4.51
CA GLY A 668 21.18 15.29 5.22
C GLY A 668 20.46 15.95 6.39
N ASP A 669 21.16 16.81 7.15
CA ASP A 669 20.58 17.56 8.26
C ASP A 669 19.57 18.59 7.76
N PHE A 670 19.87 19.28 6.64
CA PHE A 670 18.93 20.20 6.01
C PHE A 670 17.67 19.48 5.54
N LEU A 671 17.79 18.36 4.82
CA LEU A 671 16.63 17.57 4.39
C LEU A 671 15.79 17.10 5.58
N ALA A 672 16.42 16.73 6.71
CA ALA A 672 15.72 16.34 7.93
C ALA A 672 14.99 17.51 8.63
N MET A 673 15.37 18.77 8.37
CA MET A 673 14.65 19.95 8.88
C MET A 673 13.38 20.27 8.09
N LEU A 674 13.26 19.77 6.86
CA LEU A 674 12.16 20.10 5.98
C LEU A 674 10.99 19.13 6.21
N PRO A 675 9.77 19.65 6.40
CA PRO A 675 8.61 18.77 6.48
C PRO A 675 8.31 18.15 5.11
N PRO A 676 7.68 16.95 5.09
CA PRO A 676 7.26 16.33 3.85
C PRO A 676 6.21 17.18 3.11
N MET A 677 6.14 17.02 1.79
CA MET A 677 5.17 17.72 0.95
C MET A 677 3.73 17.32 1.33
N ARG A 678 2.88 18.32 1.62
CA ARG A 678 1.50 18.13 2.08
C ARG A 678 0.47 18.54 1.04
N ILE A 679 -0.72 17.94 1.11
CA ILE A 679 -1.89 18.37 0.34
C ILE A 679 -2.41 19.74 0.81
N ARG A 680 -2.98 20.52 -0.12
CA ARG A 680 -3.68 21.79 0.15
C ARG A 680 -5.14 21.68 -0.26
N GLN A 681 -6.04 22.04 0.63
CA GLN A 681 -7.48 22.01 0.40
C GLN A 681 -7.97 23.31 -0.23
N TYR A 682 -8.89 23.17 -1.18
CA TYR A 682 -9.61 24.25 -1.84
C TYR A 682 -11.09 23.89 -1.89
N SER A 683 -11.98 24.81 -1.57
CA SER A 683 -13.42 24.57 -1.69
C SER A 683 -13.80 24.36 -3.17
N ILE A 684 -14.55 23.30 -3.44
CA ILE A 684 -15.01 22.96 -4.79
C ILE A 684 -16.02 24.01 -5.25
N SER A 685 -15.82 24.56 -6.45
CA SER A 685 -16.64 25.61 -7.05
C SER A 685 -17.65 25.14 -8.09
N SER A 686 -17.90 23.84 -8.21
CA SER A 686 -18.89 23.26 -9.11
C SER A 686 -19.90 22.38 -8.36
N SER A 687 -20.98 22.01 -9.04
CA SER A 687 -21.94 21.00 -8.59
C SER A 687 -21.76 19.69 -9.38
N PRO A 688 -21.81 18.53 -8.71
CA PRO A 688 -21.80 17.24 -9.39
C PRO A 688 -23.10 16.99 -10.20
N LEU A 689 -24.15 17.82 -10.04
CA LEU A 689 -25.33 17.77 -10.91
C LEU A 689 -25.05 18.29 -12.31
N ALA A 690 -24.02 19.13 -12.50
CA ALA A 690 -23.62 19.62 -13.82
C ALA A 690 -22.92 18.50 -14.59
N ASP A 691 -21.90 17.93 -13.96
CA ASP A 691 -21.17 16.76 -14.43
C ASP A 691 -20.51 16.08 -13.21
N PRO A 692 -20.85 14.82 -12.87
CA PRO A 692 -20.28 14.15 -11.70
C PRO A 692 -18.82 13.77 -11.88
N THR A 693 -18.30 13.78 -13.11
CA THR A 693 -16.90 13.48 -13.45
C THR A 693 -16.02 14.71 -13.48
N VAL A 694 -16.57 15.92 -13.30
CA VAL A 694 -15.83 17.18 -13.37
C VAL A 694 -15.98 17.95 -12.05
N ALA A 695 -14.85 18.43 -11.54
CA ALA A 695 -14.83 19.37 -10.41
C ALA A 695 -14.05 20.62 -10.78
N SER A 696 -14.42 21.74 -10.18
CA SER A 696 -13.67 23.00 -10.29
C SER A 696 -13.23 23.51 -8.93
N ILE A 697 -12.16 24.30 -8.90
CA ILE A 697 -11.73 25.06 -7.72
C ILE A 697 -11.43 26.50 -8.09
N THR A 698 -11.60 27.40 -7.13
CA THR A 698 -11.32 28.83 -7.29
C THR A 698 -10.43 29.31 -6.15
N TRP A 699 -9.26 29.88 -6.46
CA TRP A 699 -8.26 30.26 -5.45
C TRP A 699 -7.53 31.56 -5.81
N SER A 700 -6.83 32.12 -4.82
CA SER A 700 -5.97 33.30 -4.98
C SER A 700 -4.53 32.85 -5.09
N VAL A 701 -3.79 33.37 -6.07
CA VAL A 701 -2.36 33.10 -6.22
C VAL A 701 -1.61 33.89 -5.15
N LEU A 702 -0.97 33.18 -4.22
CA LEU A 702 -0.16 33.79 -3.17
C LEU A 702 1.23 34.10 -3.72
N ASP A 703 1.39 35.32 -4.22
CA ASP A 703 2.67 35.88 -4.64
C ASP A 703 2.82 37.28 -4.05
N ALA A 704 3.68 37.42 -3.04
CA ALA A 704 3.90 38.66 -2.30
C ALA A 704 5.39 38.99 -2.18
N PRO A 705 5.78 40.25 -1.98
CA PRO A 705 7.14 40.60 -1.56
C PRO A 705 7.54 39.82 -0.30
N SER A 706 8.79 39.36 -0.25
CA SER A 706 9.32 38.72 0.96
C SER A 706 9.38 39.74 2.09
N ARG A 707 9.03 39.31 3.30
CA ARG A 707 9.13 40.14 4.51
C ARG A 707 10.57 40.24 5.05
N VAL A 708 11.51 39.59 4.38
CA VAL A 708 12.93 39.52 4.76
C VAL A 708 13.76 40.50 3.93
N ALA A 709 13.51 40.57 2.62
CA ALA A 709 14.21 41.47 1.71
C ALA A 709 13.30 41.80 0.51
N ASP A 710 13.22 43.08 0.15
CA ASP A 710 12.34 43.57 -0.92
C ASP A 710 12.68 43.00 -2.32
N SER A 711 13.92 42.52 -2.50
CA SER A 711 14.38 41.86 -3.73
C SER A 711 13.92 40.39 -3.86
N LYS A 712 13.43 39.77 -2.78
CA LYS A 712 12.92 38.39 -2.77
C LYS A 712 11.39 38.38 -2.79
N ARG A 713 10.79 37.32 -3.32
CA ARG A 713 9.32 37.10 -3.30
C ARG A 713 8.96 35.86 -2.50
N PHE A 714 7.86 35.92 -1.75
CA PHE A 714 7.25 34.79 -1.08
C PHE A 714 6.17 34.18 -1.97
N LEU A 715 6.39 32.93 -2.38
CA LEU A 715 5.50 32.18 -3.26
C LEU A 715 4.81 31.06 -2.46
N GLY A 716 3.48 31.06 -2.42
CA GLY A 716 2.72 29.93 -1.90
C GLY A 716 2.88 28.71 -2.81
N VAL A 717 3.33 27.58 -2.25
CA VAL A 717 3.68 26.36 -3.01
C VAL A 717 2.52 25.90 -3.89
N ALA A 718 1.37 25.58 -3.29
CA ALA A 718 0.23 25.05 -4.05
C ALA A 718 -0.43 26.09 -4.98
N SER A 719 -0.54 27.35 -4.53
CA SER A 719 -1.21 28.38 -5.34
C SER A 719 -0.42 28.73 -6.60
N ASN A 720 0.91 28.72 -6.53
CA ASN A 720 1.78 28.97 -7.68
C ASN A 720 1.92 27.73 -8.55
N PHE A 721 1.99 26.52 -7.96
CA PHE A 721 1.91 25.27 -8.72
C PHE A 721 0.64 25.25 -9.60
N LEU A 722 -0.53 25.45 -9.00
CA LEU A 722 -1.81 25.49 -9.72
C LEU A 722 -1.93 26.67 -10.70
N SER A 723 -1.21 27.78 -10.51
CA SER A 723 -1.23 28.88 -11.49
C SER A 723 -0.50 28.53 -12.80
N LYS A 724 0.37 27.52 -12.76
CA LYS A 724 1.23 27.13 -13.87
C LYS A 724 0.77 25.91 -14.63
N VAL A 725 -0.15 25.11 -14.07
CA VAL A 725 -0.70 23.95 -14.77
C VAL A 725 -1.53 24.38 -15.97
N GLN A 726 -1.37 23.65 -17.06
CA GLN A 726 -2.01 23.89 -18.36
C GLN A 726 -3.06 22.82 -18.64
N GLU A 727 -3.89 23.08 -19.65
CA GLU A 727 -4.83 22.07 -20.16
C GLU A 727 -4.08 20.81 -20.61
N GLY A 728 -4.59 19.64 -20.23
CA GLY A 728 -3.95 18.34 -20.47
C GLY A 728 -3.00 17.88 -19.37
N ASP A 729 -2.55 18.76 -18.47
CA ASP A 729 -1.68 18.37 -17.36
C ASP A 729 -2.39 17.40 -16.42
N ARG A 730 -1.63 16.45 -15.85
CA ARG A 730 -2.09 15.57 -14.79
C ARG A 730 -1.61 16.04 -13.44
N ILE A 731 -2.54 16.17 -12.50
CA ILE A 731 -2.23 16.58 -11.12
C ILE A 731 -2.82 15.61 -10.11
N HIS A 732 -2.18 15.52 -8.96
CA HIS A 732 -2.61 14.65 -7.87
C HIS A 732 -3.64 15.35 -6.98
N VAL A 733 -4.85 14.79 -6.92
CA VAL A 733 -5.97 15.34 -6.15
C VAL A 733 -6.68 14.30 -5.30
N ALA A 734 -7.42 14.76 -4.29
CA ALA A 734 -8.36 13.94 -3.53
C ALA A 734 -9.56 14.79 -3.11
N VAL A 735 -10.76 14.23 -3.21
CA VAL A 735 -11.95 14.86 -2.59
C VAL A 735 -11.89 14.64 -1.08
N LYS A 736 -12.14 15.70 -0.32
CA LYS A 736 -12.29 15.65 1.14
C LYS A 736 -13.66 16.20 1.53
N PRO A 737 -14.40 15.51 2.41
CA PRO A 737 -15.71 15.98 2.83
C PRO A 737 -15.61 17.33 3.55
N SER A 738 -16.62 18.18 3.36
CA SER A 738 -16.75 19.43 4.10
C SER A 738 -16.89 19.20 5.62
N HIS A 739 -16.55 20.20 6.43
CA HIS A 739 -16.75 20.12 7.88
C HIS A 739 -18.21 20.46 8.23
N GLY A 740 -18.86 19.60 9.01
CA GLY A 740 -20.24 19.83 9.48
C GLY A 740 -21.28 19.70 8.36
N ASN A 741 -22.31 20.55 8.39
CA ASN A 741 -23.42 20.55 7.42
C ASN A 741 -23.22 21.58 6.29
N PHE A 742 -21.99 21.81 5.82
CA PHE A 742 -21.68 22.79 4.77
C PHE A 742 -22.05 22.30 3.36
N HIS A 743 -23.31 21.93 3.19
CA HIS A 743 -23.93 21.46 1.96
C HIS A 743 -25.27 22.17 1.75
N PRO A 744 -25.81 22.22 0.52
CA PRO A 744 -27.17 22.71 0.29
C PRO A 744 -28.19 21.99 1.20
N PRO A 745 -29.25 22.67 1.67
CA PRO A 745 -30.28 22.05 2.51
C PRO A 745 -30.90 20.83 1.83
N LYS A 746 -31.22 19.78 2.60
CA LYS A 746 -31.93 18.60 2.06
C LYS A 746 -33.32 18.96 1.53
N ASP A 747 -34.03 19.85 2.24
CA ASP A 747 -35.30 20.42 1.79
C ASP A 747 -35.05 21.73 1.03
N THR A 748 -34.65 21.59 -0.24
CA THR A 748 -34.38 22.72 -1.14
C THR A 748 -35.64 23.49 -1.52
N GLU A 749 -36.83 22.89 -1.39
CA GLU A 749 -38.10 23.53 -1.78
C GLU A 749 -38.57 24.55 -0.75
N ASN A 750 -38.41 24.25 0.54
CA ASN A 750 -38.96 25.08 1.62
C ASN A 750 -37.92 25.83 2.44
N THR A 751 -36.63 25.48 2.35
CA THR A 751 -35.58 26.10 3.19
C THR A 751 -34.81 27.18 2.43
N PRO A 752 -35.01 28.49 2.74
CA PRO A 752 -34.22 29.54 2.11
C PRO A 752 -32.75 29.48 2.53
N VAL A 753 -31.85 30.03 1.72
CA VAL A 753 -30.42 30.08 2.04
C VAL A 753 -29.85 31.50 1.94
N MET A 754 -28.98 31.84 2.88
CA MET A 754 -28.18 33.07 2.88
C MET A 754 -26.70 32.70 2.89
N MET A 755 -25.97 33.15 1.88
CA MET A 755 -24.56 32.80 1.65
C MET A 755 -23.71 34.06 1.72
N PHE A 756 -22.62 34.03 2.50
CA PHE A 756 -21.77 35.20 2.74
C PHE A 756 -20.31 34.88 2.43
N CYS A 757 -19.71 35.64 1.53
CA CYS A 757 -18.32 35.44 1.15
C CYS A 757 -17.53 36.71 0.88
N ALA A 758 -16.21 36.60 0.91
CA ALA A 758 -15.33 37.61 0.35
C ALA A 758 -14.26 36.96 -0.53
N GLY A 759 -14.00 37.55 -1.69
CA GLY A 759 -13.02 37.05 -2.66
C GLY A 759 -13.28 35.60 -3.05
N THR A 760 -12.27 34.74 -2.88
CA THR A 760 -12.34 33.32 -3.25
C THR A 760 -13.23 32.48 -2.34
N GLY A 761 -13.72 33.05 -1.22
CA GLY A 761 -14.79 32.42 -0.44
C GLY A 761 -16.09 32.25 -1.22
N LEU A 762 -16.20 32.84 -2.42
CA LEU A 762 -17.31 32.58 -3.36
C LEU A 762 -17.29 31.15 -3.90
N ALA A 763 -16.15 30.44 -3.87
CA ALA A 763 -15.98 29.13 -4.48
C ALA A 763 -17.13 28.14 -4.16
N PRO A 764 -17.41 27.77 -2.89
CA PRO A 764 -18.47 26.79 -2.63
C PRO A 764 -19.87 27.30 -3.01
N PHE A 765 -20.10 28.61 -2.94
CA PHE A 765 -21.38 29.21 -3.30
C PHE A 765 -21.61 29.26 -4.80
N HIS A 766 -20.55 29.34 -5.61
CA HIS A 766 -20.65 29.11 -7.04
C HIS A 766 -21.22 27.71 -7.32
N GLY A 767 -20.71 26.67 -6.64
CA GLY A 767 -21.25 25.31 -6.71
C GLY A 767 -22.70 25.21 -6.23
N PHE A 768 -23.07 25.88 -5.12
CA PHE A 768 -24.44 25.87 -4.60
C PHE A 768 -25.43 26.54 -5.58
N VAL A 769 -25.06 27.69 -6.15
CA VAL A 769 -25.92 28.41 -7.10
C VAL A 769 -26.02 27.64 -8.42
N GLN A 770 -24.93 27.04 -8.90
CA GLN A 770 -24.96 26.15 -10.06
C GLN A 770 -25.91 24.96 -9.86
N GLU A 771 -25.84 24.30 -8.69
CA GLU A 771 -26.73 23.19 -8.35
C GLU A 771 -28.20 23.61 -8.39
N ARG A 772 -28.51 24.79 -7.84
CA ARG A 772 -29.86 25.37 -7.85
C ARG A 772 -30.32 25.73 -9.26
N ALA A 773 -29.44 26.30 -10.09
CA ALA A 773 -29.76 26.65 -11.47
C ALA A 773 -30.21 25.40 -12.25
N ILE A 774 -29.48 24.29 -12.09
CA ILE A 774 -29.80 23.00 -12.72
C ILE A 774 -31.13 22.44 -12.21
N GLN A 775 -31.38 22.53 -10.91
CA GLN A 775 -32.66 22.11 -10.31
C GLN A 775 -33.85 22.90 -10.87
N ILE A 776 -33.73 24.23 -10.99
CA ILE A 776 -34.77 25.10 -11.56
C ILE A 776 -34.98 24.77 -13.04
N GLN A 777 -33.91 24.61 -13.81
CA GLN A 777 -33.99 24.21 -15.23
C GLN A 777 -34.67 22.86 -15.42
N ALA A 778 -34.49 21.93 -14.47
CA ALA A 778 -35.19 20.64 -14.44
C ALA A 778 -36.65 20.73 -13.93
N GLY A 779 -37.18 21.94 -13.71
CA GLY A 779 -38.55 22.17 -13.27
C GLY A 779 -38.79 21.97 -11.77
N ARG A 780 -37.74 21.84 -10.94
CA ARG A 780 -37.89 21.75 -9.49
C ARG A 780 -38.17 23.12 -8.89
N LYS A 781 -39.07 23.14 -7.92
CA LYS A 781 -39.30 24.31 -7.08
C LYS A 781 -38.23 24.38 -6.00
N VAL A 782 -37.58 25.54 -5.87
CA VAL A 782 -36.56 25.80 -4.86
C VAL A 782 -36.89 27.07 -4.06
N ALA A 783 -36.62 27.06 -2.76
CA ALA A 783 -36.77 28.21 -1.89
C ALA A 783 -35.79 29.33 -2.30
N PRO A 784 -36.07 30.61 -1.98
CA PRO A 784 -35.19 31.74 -2.32
C PRO A 784 -33.77 31.61 -1.78
N ALA A 785 -32.78 32.10 -2.55
CA ALA A 785 -31.37 32.17 -2.15
C ALA A 785 -30.84 33.60 -2.24
N TYR A 786 -30.01 33.98 -1.28
CA TYR A 786 -29.39 35.30 -1.20
C TYR A 786 -27.88 35.15 -1.04
N LEU A 787 -27.11 35.81 -1.90
CA LEU A 787 -25.65 35.71 -1.95
C LEU A 787 -25.01 37.08 -1.72
N PHE A 788 -24.27 37.22 -0.63
CA PHE A 788 -23.51 38.42 -0.29
C PHE A 788 -22.03 38.23 -0.66
N ILE A 789 -21.51 39.08 -1.55
CA ILE A 789 -20.16 38.97 -2.11
C ILE A 789 -19.35 40.23 -1.78
N GLY A 790 -18.22 40.05 -1.09
CA GLY A 790 -17.23 41.08 -0.85
C GLY A 790 -16.10 41.02 -1.87
N CYS A 791 -15.87 42.10 -2.62
CA CYS A 791 -14.69 42.25 -3.47
C CYS A 791 -14.20 43.71 -3.46
N ARG A 792 -13.17 44.06 -4.24
CA ARG A 792 -12.62 45.42 -4.25
C ARG A 792 -13.42 46.33 -5.17
N HIS A 793 -13.67 45.89 -6.40
CA HIS A 793 -14.24 46.71 -7.46
C HIS A 793 -15.06 45.84 -8.45
N PRO A 794 -16.23 46.33 -8.92
CA PRO A 794 -17.14 45.56 -9.78
C PRO A 794 -16.53 45.06 -11.09
N GLU A 795 -15.69 45.87 -11.75
CA GLU A 795 -15.09 45.51 -13.04
C GLU A 795 -13.71 44.85 -12.97
N ARG A 796 -13.09 44.76 -11.78
CA ARG A 796 -11.67 44.35 -11.66
C ARG A 796 -11.49 43.02 -10.96
N ASP A 797 -12.29 42.73 -9.94
CA ASP A 797 -12.14 41.50 -9.14
C ASP A 797 -13.45 40.86 -8.67
N ALA A 798 -14.58 41.21 -9.33
CA ALA A 798 -15.85 40.49 -9.17
C ALA A 798 -15.79 39.17 -9.95
N LEU A 799 -15.66 38.07 -9.22
CA LEU A 799 -15.54 36.72 -9.78
C LEU A 799 -16.88 36.26 -10.36
N PHE A 800 -16.85 35.57 -11.51
CA PHE A 800 -18.03 34.99 -12.19
C PHE A 800 -19.17 35.99 -12.44
N LYS A 801 -18.85 37.28 -12.65
CA LYS A 801 -19.83 38.37 -12.77
C LYS A 801 -20.94 38.06 -13.79
N ASP A 802 -20.58 37.68 -15.00
CA ASP A 802 -21.55 37.47 -16.09
C ASP A 802 -22.48 36.27 -15.81
N GLU A 803 -21.93 35.19 -15.24
CA GLU A 803 -22.69 33.98 -14.89
C GLU A 803 -23.64 34.23 -13.72
N LEU A 804 -23.17 34.94 -12.68
CA LEU A 804 -24.01 35.34 -11.55
C LEU A 804 -25.12 36.31 -11.96
N GLN A 805 -24.85 37.26 -12.85
CA GLN A 805 -25.86 38.19 -13.37
C GLN A 805 -26.94 37.44 -14.16
N LYS A 806 -26.55 36.44 -14.95
CA LYS A 806 -27.49 35.56 -15.65
C LYS A 806 -28.35 34.78 -14.66
N TRP A 807 -27.75 34.12 -13.67
CA TRP A 807 -28.48 33.36 -12.65
C TRP A 807 -29.40 34.23 -11.79
N GLU A 808 -29.04 35.49 -11.56
CA GLU A 808 -29.93 36.45 -10.90
C GLU A 808 -31.15 36.80 -11.77
N THR A 809 -30.94 37.05 -13.07
CA THR A 809 -32.02 37.31 -14.03
C THR A 809 -32.96 36.11 -14.17
N ASP A 810 -32.41 34.89 -14.13
CA ASP A 810 -33.15 33.63 -14.19
C ASP A 810 -33.86 33.29 -12.86
N GLY A 811 -33.72 34.12 -11.82
CA GLY A 811 -34.36 33.93 -10.52
C GLY A 811 -33.74 32.83 -9.64
N VAL A 812 -32.52 32.39 -9.95
CA VAL A 812 -31.81 31.32 -9.20
C VAL A 812 -31.35 31.82 -7.82
N VAL A 813 -30.87 33.06 -7.76
CA VAL A 813 -30.29 33.72 -6.58
C VAL A 813 -30.44 35.24 -6.66
N THR A 814 -30.56 35.93 -5.53
CA THR A 814 -30.41 37.39 -5.44
C THR A 814 -29.01 37.73 -4.94
N VAL A 815 -28.27 38.60 -5.64
CA VAL A 815 -26.87 38.89 -5.37
C VAL A 815 -26.70 40.29 -4.77
N PHE A 816 -25.95 40.38 -3.67
CA PHE A 816 -25.62 41.63 -2.99
C PHE A 816 -24.11 41.82 -2.93
N TYR A 817 -23.61 42.85 -3.61
CA TYR A 817 -22.19 43.19 -3.56
C TYR A 817 -21.85 44.18 -2.44
N ALA A 818 -20.64 44.02 -1.89
CA ALA A 818 -19.95 45.01 -1.07
C ALA A 818 -18.55 45.28 -1.66
N PHE A 819 -18.33 46.51 -2.14
CA PHE A 819 -17.09 46.90 -2.81
C PHE A 819 -16.17 47.70 -1.88
N SER A 820 -15.04 47.10 -1.50
CA SER A 820 -14.14 47.71 -0.52
C SER A 820 -13.34 48.92 -1.04
N ALA A 821 -13.22 49.06 -2.37
CA ALA A 821 -12.55 50.17 -3.06
C ALA A 821 -13.49 50.99 -3.96
N ALA A 822 -14.78 50.62 -4.06
CA ALA A 822 -15.80 51.32 -4.83
C ALA A 822 -17.14 51.37 -4.07
N SER A 823 -17.09 51.65 -2.77
CA SER A 823 -18.24 51.50 -1.86
C SER A 823 -19.47 52.30 -2.27
N GLU A 824 -19.31 53.44 -2.94
CA GLU A 824 -20.45 54.22 -3.48
C GLU A 824 -21.32 53.40 -4.45
N GLN A 825 -20.74 52.40 -5.14
CA GLN A 825 -21.44 51.48 -6.04
C GLN A 825 -22.08 50.28 -5.30
N SER A 826 -21.97 50.21 -3.98
CA SER A 826 -22.54 49.16 -3.13
C SER A 826 -23.30 49.71 -1.92
N LYS A 827 -24.06 50.80 -2.08
CA LYS A 827 -24.77 51.52 -0.99
C LYS A 827 -23.85 51.97 0.15
N ARG A 828 -22.60 52.33 -0.16
CA ARG A 828 -21.53 52.65 0.81
C ARG A 828 -21.14 51.48 1.72
N CYS A 829 -21.60 50.26 1.45
CA CYS A 829 -21.18 49.06 2.16
C CYS A 829 -19.79 48.64 1.68
N ARG A 830 -18.80 48.65 2.57
CA ARG A 830 -17.41 48.31 2.24
C ARG A 830 -17.16 46.81 2.36
N TYR A 831 -17.85 46.15 3.28
CA TYR A 831 -17.75 44.73 3.57
C TYR A 831 -19.12 44.06 3.60
N VAL A 832 -19.14 42.72 3.48
CA VAL A 832 -20.40 41.95 3.43
C VAL A 832 -21.26 42.10 4.67
N GLN A 833 -20.67 42.29 5.84
CA GLN A 833 -21.39 42.57 7.08
C GLN A 833 -22.10 43.94 7.05
N ASP A 834 -21.50 44.95 6.41
CA ASP A 834 -22.13 46.26 6.22
C ASP A 834 -23.34 46.10 5.30
N ARG A 835 -23.20 45.26 4.26
CA ARG A 835 -24.28 45.00 3.30
C ARG A 835 -25.42 44.19 3.93
N LEU A 836 -25.10 43.20 4.76
CA LEU A 836 -26.10 42.46 5.53
C LEU A 836 -26.87 43.39 6.48
N TRP A 837 -26.19 44.33 7.15
CA TRP A 837 -26.83 45.32 8.00
C TRP A 837 -27.75 46.26 7.23
N GLU A 838 -27.33 46.70 6.03
CA GLU A 838 -28.15 47.52 5.15
C GLU A 838 -29.44 46.79 4.73
N GLU A 839 -29.35 45.51 4.38
CA GLU A 839 -30.50 44.69 3.96
C GLU A 839 -31.25 44.01 5.12
N ARG A 840 -30.96 44.37 6.38
CA ARG A 840 -31.40 43.64 7.58
C ARG A 840 -32.92 43.45 7.69
N GLY A 841 -33.72 44.40 7.20
CA GLY A 841 -35.18 44.35 7.28
C GLY A 841 -35.77 43.15 6.53
N GLU A 842 -35.30 42.92 5.30
CA GLU A 842 -35.73 41.77 4.49
C GLU A 842 -35.02 40.49 4.94
N MET A 843 -33.72 40.55 5.23
CA MET A 843 -32.95 39.37 5.66
C MET A 843 -33.47 38.81 6.97
N ARG A 844 -34.05 39.65 7.84
CA ARG A 844 -34.75 39.20 9.04
C ARG A 844 -35.98 38.34 8.72
N LYS A 845 -36.82 38.75 7.78
CA LYS A 845 -37.99 37.96 7.35
C LYS A 845 -37.57 36.64 6.73
N VAL A 846 -36.47 36.64 5.98
CA VAL A 846 -35.87 35.40 5.43
C VAL A 846 -35.38 34.51 6.56
N PHE A 847 -34.72 35.08 7.58
CA PHE A 847 -34.29 34.35 8.77
C PHE A 847 -35.48 33.73 9.53
N ASP A 848 -36.56 34.47 9.73
CA ASP A 848 -37.73 33.95 10.47
C ASP A 848 -38.45 32.80 9.74
N ARG A 849 -38.28 32.68 8.41
CA ARG A 849 -38.75 31.54 7.60
C ARG A 849 -37.85 30.29 7.68
N GLY A 850 -36.92 30.23 8.62
CA GLY A 850 -36.07 29.05 8.82
C GLY A 850 -34.84 28.98 7.92
N ALA A 851 -34.38 30.10 7.34
CA ALA A 851 -33.24 30.10 6.44
C ALA A 851 -31.95 29.52 7.05
N LYS A 852 -31.16 28.82 6.23
CA LYS A 852 -29.80 28.39 6.57
C LYS A 852 -28.76 29.41 6.11
N LEU A 853 -27.80 29.69 6.97
CA LEU A 853 -26.75 30.67 6.79
C LEU A 853 -25.43 29.95 6.55
N TYR A 854 -24.73 30.34 5.50
CA TYR A 854 -23.43 29.80 5.14
C TYR A 854 -22.42 30.92 5.00
N VAL A 855 -21.25 30.78 5.63
CA VAL A 855 -20.17 31.78 5.53
C VAL A 855 -18.92 31.10 5.01
N CYS A 856 -18.28 31.67 3.99
CA CYS A 856 -16.99 31.18 3.48
C CYS A 856 -15.99 32.32 3.24
N GLY A 857 -14.74 32.16 3.67
CA GLY A 857 -13.69 33.17 3.52
C GLY A 857 -12.71 33.20 4.69
N THR A 858 -12.12 34.36 4.99
CA THR A 858 -11.23 34.49 6.15
C THR A 858 -11.99 34.45 7.47
N SER A 859 -11.34 34.11 8.58
CA SER A 859 -11.95 34.14 9.93
C SER A 859 -12.62 35.48 10.27
N ARG A 860 -12.06 36.61 9.80
CA ARG A 860 -12.65 37.95 9.97
C ARG A 860 -14.03 38.11 9.33
N VAL A 861 -14.27 37.44 8.20
CA VAL A 861 -15.60 37.43 7.55
C VAL A 861 -16.58 36.66 8.41
N GLY A 862 -16.17 35.49 8.92
CA GLY A 862 -16.96 34.69 9.86
C GLY A 862 -17.38 35.48 11.11
N GLU A 863 -16.41 36.10 11.77
CA GLU A 863 -16.65 36.93 12.98
C GLU A 863 -17.53 38.14 12.68
N GLY A 864 -17.29 38.85 11.57
CA GLY A 864 -18.06 40.02 11.17
C GLY A 864 -19.53 39.70 10.87
N ILE A 865 -19.80 38.59 10.18
CA ILE A 865 -21.17 38.13 9.91
C ILE A 865 -21.84 37.67 11.22
N ALA A 866 -21.16 36.89 12.05
CA ALA A 866 -21.71 36.45 13.35
C ALA A 866 -22.09 37.66 14.24
N SER A 867 -21.21 38.66 14.33
CA SER A 867 -21.48 39.90 15.06
C SER A 867 -22.70 40.64 14.49
N THR A 868 -22.83 40.70 13.16
CA THR A 868 -23.94 41.41 12.51
C THR A 868 -25.27 40.68 12.67
N VAL A 869 -25.29 39.35 12.57
CA VAL A 869 -26.50 38.55 12.84
C VAL A 869 -26.98 38.78 14.27
N LYS A 870 -26.07 38.77 15.25
CA LYS A 870 -26.40 39.13 16.64
C LYS A 870 -26.97 40.54 16.76
N LYS A 871 -26.34 41.51 16.11
CA LYS A 871 -26.80 42.91 16.08
C LYS A 871 -28.21 43.05 15.48
N ILE A 872 -28.51 42.35 14.38
CA ILE A 872 -29.84 42.36 13.74
C ILE A 872 -30.91 41.77 14.68
N PHE A 873 -30.58 40.70 15.40
CA PHE A 873 -31.50 40.13 16.38
C PHE A 873 -31.77 41.10 17.54
N GLN A 874 -30.73 41.77 18.02
CA GLN A 874 -30.81 42.74 19.11
C GLN A 874 -31.63 43.98 18.71
N ASP A 875 -31.40 44.53 17.50
CA ASP A 875 -32.15 45.64 16.90
C ASP A 875 -33.65 45.30 16.77
N TYR A 876 -33.97 44.10 16.29
CA TYR A 876 -35.35 43.63 16.20
C TYR A 876 -36.02 43.52 17.57
N CYS A 877 -35.36 42.88 18.54
CA CYS A 877 -35.86 42.71 19.89
C CYS A 877 -36.17 44.07 20.55
N ALA A 878 -35.31 45.08 20.35
CA ALA A 878 -35.57 46.45 20.77
C ALA A 878 -36.79 47.05 20.04
N SER A 879 -36.90 46.87 18.72
CA SER A 879 -38.00 47.43 17.91
C SER A 879 -39.40 46.91 18.30
N ILE A 880 -39.50 45.69 18.85
CA ILE A 880 -40.75 45.11 19.33
C ILE A 880 -40.96 45.31 20.85
N GLY A 881 -40.17 46.17 21.48
CA GLY A 881 -40.28 46.49 22.91
C GLY A 881 -39.81 45.37 23.86
N LYS A 882 -39.00 44.43 23.38
CA LYS A 882 -38.45 43.30 24.15
C LYS A 882 -36.92 43.25 24.06
N PRO A 883 -36.18 44.28 24.52
CA PRO A 883 -34.72 44.29 24.42
C PRO A 883 -34.11 43.08 25.14
N LYS A 884 -33.01 42.55 24.58
CA LYS A 884 -32.28 41.39 25.08
C LYS A 884 -30.89 41.80 25.55
N THR A 885 -30.43 41.21 26.66
CA THR A 885 -29.05 41.42 27.14
C THR A 885 -28.06 40.74 26.20
N ASP A 886 -26.78 41.16 26.24
CA ASP A 886 -25.74 40.55 25.42
C ASP A 886 -25.58 39.04 25.67
N GLU A 887 -25.78 38.59 26.92
CA GLU A 887 -25.76 37.18 27.30
C GLU A 887 -26.91 36.39 26.66
N GLU A 888 -28.12 36.96 26.61
CA GLU A 888 -29.28 36.34 25.96
C GLU A 888 -29.08 36.25 24.44
N VAL A 889 -28.49 37.27 23.82
CA VAL A 889 -28.17 37.29 22.39
C VAL A 889 -27.10 36.25 22.06
N GLU A 890 -26.07 36.12 22.88
CA GLU A 890 -25.04 35.11 22.68
C GLU A 890 -25.60 33.70 22.82
N ARG A 891 -26.44 33.45 23.84
CA ARG A 891 -27.12 32.15 23.99
C ARG A 891 -27.99 31.80 22.78
N TRP A 892 -28.81 32.75 22.32
CA TRP A 892 -29.61 32.59 21.10
C TRP A 892 -28.74 32.25 19.87
N PHE A 893 -27.60 32.92 19.72
CA PHE A 893 -26.71 32.67 18.60
C PHE A 893 -26.07 31.27 18.68
N GLN A 894 -25.67 30.80 19.87
CA GLN A 894 -25.14 29.45 20.05
C GLN A 894 -26.19 28.37 19.70
N ASP A 895 -27.45 28.57 20.06
CA ASP A 895 -28.53 27.64 19.71
C ASP A 895 -28.68 27.52 18.18
N ILE A 896 -28.66 28.65 17.47
CA ILE A 896 -28.72 28.70 15.99
C ILE A 896 -27.47 28.12 15.34
N LYS A 897 -26.30 28.32 15.95
CA LYS A 897 -25.01 27.90 15.39
C LYS A 897 -24.92 26.40 15.18
N SER A 898 -25.60 25.61 16.00
CA SER A 898 -25.62 24.16 15.90
C SER A 898 -26.43 23.61 14.72
N ASP A 899 -27.43 24.36 14.22
CA ASP A 899 -28.43 23.86 13.26
C ASP A 899 -28.45 24.64 11.94
N ARG A 900 -28.40 25.98 12.03
CA ARG A 900 -28.72 26.89 10.93
C ARG A 900 -27.55 27.74 10.44
N PHE A 901 -26.41 27.78 11.14
CA PHE A 901 -25.24 28.58 10.73
C PHE A 901 -24.03 27.68 10.50
N SER A 902 -23.60 27.55 9.24
CA SER A 902 -22.43 26.77 8.84
C SER A 902 -21.32 27.68 8.32
N SER A 903 -20.07 27.41 8.71
CA SER A 903 -18.93 28.23 8.32
C SER A 903 -17.78 27.39 7.76
N ASP A 904 -17.28 27.79 6.60
CA ASP A 904 -16.08 27.28 5.95
C ASP A 904 -15.02 28.40 5.89
N VAL A 905 -14.32 28.61 7.01
CA VAL A 905 -13.37 29.72 7.16
C VAL A 905 -11.92 29.23 7.19
N PHE A 906 -11.08 29.89 6.39
CA PHE A 906 -9.67 29.59 6.24
C PHE A 906 -8.81 30.70 6.87
N ALA A 907 -7.60 30.32 7.31
CA ALA A 907 -6.63 31.19 7.98
C ALA A 907 -5.78 32.01 7.00
#